data_AF-A0A926F480-F1
#
_entry.id   AF-A0A926F480-F1
#
_cell.length_a   1.000
_cell.length_b   1.000
_cell.length_c   1.000
_cell.angle_alpha   90.00
_cell.angle_beta   90.00
_cell.angle_gamma   90.00
#
_symmetry.space_group_name_H-M   'P 1'
#
loop_
_entity.id
_entity.type
_entity.pdbx_description
1 polymer ?
#
loop_
_entity_poly.entity_id
_entity_poly.type
_entity_poly.pdbx_seq_one_letter_code
_entity_poly.pdbx_strand_id
1 'polypeptide(L)'
;MKQYVLLIACFLCHMGIQAQINHTVAFDPDKLIIDNQLQEDGNTYANLSYEDCSANDSVGTPSLPYRILRFIVPNEPVSFSIDINASGSIPIDLSAPLLPIQAPIPISLNSVKSEFIPSSFVTSGAYPEKIAQIIDEGYLDGDKRILTVKVTPVQYVASSNQLLFHSSVGFTINYNYNNVSSRNVAKRISPIASPPRKSAELKEMLGFVENKSDISRILNSRSQVRATASTMNLPAYEYVVITSRSLAPYFRRLVDWKRQKGLNAGIVTMQDILSDASITKDEVSNLSDDAGKLRQYLKLAYDKGTRYVLLGGRREFVPIRYGTDYYRGNVQIPSDLYFSDLNGNWNRDGDSDLGEKSDGLDYNPELFVGRLLCRDGEEINNYIDKLLLYEQNPGKGNYAYLKKALYMESDKMQNDHEGEAIANEFYTIFPDTTILREYPEHLDSIPTYPTGKDVIDLMNNNFHGFVSWFAHGSPSGVKAKSNGNNNSGHYLVNAREGVYPAPWNEIETGNGLDNLVNFNYPSVLYSIACSVTPYDIYVGGGVTYDMKYNVGESFTVGGKYGGVAFLGNTREGWTGSSTALEKKFVNRIKFFSGKIGQAEAFSKADYKGSDFHWLALTHNLIGCPEFEMWTNTPSRFLNASVTKSSNSLTVNTGVDGTNISLRGLFSDQRIYFQVGRTATFYPLPQNYVLTLYKHDYIPYVAPIYLQNESVTGTHYIKGSQITTGNSVDPTKATGDFVVKSGSDIVLEVSEGITLDAGTEIELGANFEIKISN
;
A
#
# COMPACT_ATOMS: atom_id res chain seq x y z
N MET A 1 77.76 9.81 18.56
CA MET A 1 78.45 10.84 17.74
C MET A 1 77.59 11.12 16.52
N LYS A 2 77.06 12.35 16.41
CA LYS A 2 76.48 13.05 15.23
C LYS A 2 75.43 12.29 14.39
N GLN A 3 74.13 12.58 14.56
CA GLN A 3 73.36 13.61 13.82
C GLN A 3 73.49 13.53 12.29
N TYR A 4 72.44 13.05 11.64
CA TYR A 4 71.96 13.60 10.36
C TYR A 4 70.43 13.73 10.42
N VAL A 5 69.99 14.98 10.40
CA VAL A 5 68.64 15.42 10.13
C VAL A 5 68.45 15.36 8.62
N LEU A 6 67.42 14.67 8.14
CA LEU A 6 66.88 14.88 6.80
C LEU A 6 65.40 15.25 6.94
N LEU A 7 65.09 16.49 6.56
CA LEU A 7 63.73 17.01 6.43
C LEU A 7 62.96 16.19 5.39
N ILE A 8 61.83 15.61 5.80
CA ILE A 8 60.76 15.22 4.88
C ILE A 8 59.71 16.34 4.92
N ALA A 9 59.68 17.15 3.87
CA ALA A 9 58.60 18.09 3.63
C ALA A 9 57.32 17.30 3.32
N CYS A 10 56.38 17.27 4.27
CA CYS A 10 55.01 16.85 4.01
C CYS A 10 54.32 17.90 3.14
N PHE A 11 54.33 17.72 1.82
CA PHE A 11 53.29 18.28 0.97
C PHE A 11 51.98 17.56 1.29
N LEU A 12 51.25 18.07 2.29
CA LEU A 12 49.84 17.78 2.47
C LEU A 12 49.09 18.43 1.30
N CYS A 13 49.03 17.76 0.15
CA CYS A 13 47.95 17.99 -0.80
C CYS A 13 46.64 17.73 -0.06
N HIS A 14 45.99 18.79 0.41
CA HIS A 14 44.57 18.78 0.71
C HIS A 14 43.83 18.65 -0.63
N MET A 15 43.88 17.44 -1.24
CA MET A 15 42.77 17.02 -2.07
C MET A 15 41.63 16.86 -1.08
N GLY A 16 40.76 17.88 -1.00
CA GLY A 16 39.49 17.74 -0.31
C GLY A 16 38.74 16.60 -0.98
N ILE A 17 38.80 15.40 -0.39
CA ILE A 17 37.98 14.27 -0.79
C ILE A 17 36.57 14.69 -0.44
N GLN A 18 35.84 15.24 -1.42
CA GLN A 18 34.41 15.41 -1.28
C GLN A 18 33.80 14.01 -1.20
N ALA A 19 32.86 13.82 -0.28
CA ALA A 19 32.15 12.55 -0.19
C ALA A 19 31.45 12.26 -1.53
N GLN A 20 31.53 11.02 -1.99
CA GLN A 20 30.99 10.58 -3.28
C GLN A 20 30.57 9.11 -3.20
N ILE A 21 29.68 8.68 -4.11
CA ILE A 21 29.34 7.27 -4.32
C ILE A 21 29.83 6.87 -5.71
N ASN A 22 30.68 5.86 -5.78
CA ASN A 22 31.05 5.22 -7.05
C ASN A 22 30.18 3.97 -7.24
N HIS A 23 29.55 3.82 -8.41
CA HIS A 23 28.75 2.65 -8.72
C HIS A 23 28.92 2.24 -10.19
N THR A 24 28.85 0.94 -10.44
CA THR A 24 28.94 0.38 -11.79
C THR A 24 27.86 -0.65 -11.98
N VAL A 25 27.12 -0.53 -13.09
CA VAL A 25 26.06 -1.44 -13.47
C VAL A 25 26.50 -2.22 -14.70
N ALA A 26 26.37 -3.53 -14.66
CA ALA A 26 26.63 -4.40 -15.81
C ALA A 26 25.33 -4.74 -16.54
N PHE A 27 25.42 -4.79 -17.86
CA PHE A 27 24.34 -5.20 -18.76
C PHE A 27 24.88 -6.28 -19.69
N ASP A 28 24.26 -7.46 -19.61
CA ASP A 28 24.52 -8.58 -20.50
C ASP A 28 23.91 -8.28 -21.88
N PRO A 29 24.69 -8.26 -22.98
CA PRO A 29 24.16 -8.04 -24.32
C PRO A 29 23.16 -9.13 -24.76
N ASP A 30 23.27 -10.36 -24.26
CA ASP A 30 22.40 -11.47 -24.66
C ASP A 30 20.97 -11.31 -24.13
N LYS A 31 20.76 -10.41 -23.17
CA LYS A 31 19.44 -10.05 -22.62
C LYS A 31 18.73 -8.96 -23.42
N LEU A 32 19.39 -8.32 -24.39
CA LEU A 32 18.75 -7.35 -25.28
C LEU A 32 18.04 -8.08 -26.42
N ILE A 33 16.72 -8.00 -26.43
CA ILE A 33 15.89 -8.56 -27.49
C ILE A 33 15.49 -7.43 -28.43
N ILE A 34 15.75 -7.64 -29.72
CA ILE A 34 15.33 -6.75 -30.81
C ILE A 34 14.34 -7.53 -31.66
N ASP A 35 13.07 -7.13 -31.61
CA ASP A 35 11.99 -7.77 -32.35
C ASP A 35 11.42 -6.81 -33.39
N ASN A 36 11.34 -7.26 -34.63
CA ASN A 36 10.84 -6.44 -35.73
C ASN A 36 9.36 -6.73 -35.96
N GLN A 37 8.51 -5.72 -35.72
CA GLN A 37 7.06 -5.88 -35.73
C GLN A 37 6.42 -5.01 -36.80
N LEU A 38 5.49 -5.59 -37.56
CA LEU A 38 4.61 -4.84 -38.46
C LEU A 38 3.59 -4.06 -37.63
N GLN A 39 3.49 -2.75 -37.87
CA GLN A 39 2.58 -1.87 -37.14
C GLN A 39 1.37 -1.45 -37.99
N GLU A 40 0.44 -0.72 -37.37
CA GLU A 40 -0.86 -0.35 -37.95
C GLU A 40 -0.77 0.52 -39.21
N ASP A 41 0.33 1.24 -39.38
CA ASP A 41 0.63 2.04 -40.56
C ASP A 41 1.18 1.21 -41.75
N GLY A 42 1.33 -0.10 -41.56
CA GLY A 42 1.85 -1.03 -42.56
C GLY A 42 3.38 -1.07 -42.65
N ASN A 43 4.11 -0.38 -41.77
CA ASN A 43 5.56 -0.40 -41.72
C ASN A 43 6.10 -1.33 -40.63
N THR A 44 7.30 -1.87 -40.85
CA THR A 44 8.02 -2.65 -39.84
C THR A 44 8.88 -1.74 -38.98
N TYR A 45 8.82 -1.92 -37.66
CA TYR A 45 9.63 -1.21 -36.69
C TYR A 45 10.38 -2.17 -35.77
N ALA A 46 11.58 -1.78 -35.36
CA ALA A 46 12.35 -2.50 -34.34
C ALA A 46 11.81 -2.11 -32.96
N ASN A 47 11.40 -3.10 -32.17
CA ASN A 47 10.99 -2.96 -30.78
C ASN A 47 12.06 -3.56 -29.88
N LEU A 48 12.46 -2.83 -28.83
CA LEU A 48 13.46 -3.29 -27.87
C LEU A 48 12.80 -3.77 -26.59
N SER A 49 13.28 -4.89 -26.08
CA SER A 49 13.05 -5.26 -24.69
C SER A 49 14.36 -5.74 -24.07
N TYR A 50 14.48 -5.51 -22.77
CA TYR A 50 15.63 -5.95 -22.00
C TYR A 50 15.13 -6.46 -20.66
N GLU A 51 15.56 -7.65 -20.27
CA GLU A 51 15.16 -8.28 -19.01
C GLU A 51 15.49 -7.38 -17.80
N ASP A 52 14.56 -7.23 -16.86
CA ASP A 52 14.70 -6.37 -15.67
C ASP A 52 14.83 -4.86 -15.96
N CYS A 53 14.50 -4.41 -17.17
CA CYS A 53 14.43 -2.99 -17.53
C CYS A 53 12.99 -2.55 -17.84
N SER A 54 12.72 -1.28 -17.56
CA SER A 54 11.54 -0.56 -18.05
C SER A 54 11.89 0.17 -19.36
N ALA A 55 10.92 0.59 -20.16
CA ALA A 55 11.17 1.40 -21.35
C ALA A 55 10.89 2.89 -21.07
N ASN A 56 11.69 3.81 -21.60
CA ASN A 56 11.39 5.25 -21.57
C ASN A 56 10.06 5.52 -22.29
N ASP A 57 9.53 6.72 -22.12
CA ASP A 57 8.10 6.81 -21.92
C ASP A 57 7.49 8.15 -22.39
N SER A 58 8.31 9.00 -23.02
CA SER A 58 7.82 10.19 -23.70
C SER A 58 7.24 9.79 -25.05
N VAL A 59 5.92 9.93 -25.20
CA VAL A 59 5.19 9.62 -26.44
C VAL A 59 5.89 10.25 -27.66
N GLY A 60 6.12 9.46 -28.70
CA GLY A 60 6.83 9.85 -29.92
C GLY A 60 8.36 9.77 -29.85
N THR A 61 8.96 9.52 -28.69
CA THR A 61 10.41 9.27 -28.55
C THR A 61 10.75 7.79 -28.73
N PRO A 62 12.00 7.41 -29.09
CA PRO A 62 12.38 6.02 -29.29
C PRO A 62 12.26 5.20 -28.01
N SER A 63 11.67 4.00 -28.08
CA SER A 63 11.54 3.07 -26.95
C SER A 63 12.86 2.39 -26.61
N LEU A 64 13.43 2.74 -25.46
CA LEU A 64 14.75 2.38 -24.98
C LEU A 64 14.67 1.85 -23.55
N PRO A 65 15.30 0.69 -23.28
CA PRO A 65 15.33 0.11 -21.95
C PRO A 65 16.15 0.96 -20.97
N TYR A 66 15.71 1.05 -19.72
CA TYR A 66 16.43 1.64 -18.60
C TYR A 66 16.21 0.85 -17.30
N ARG A 67 17.12 1.06 -16.35
CA ARG A 67 17.03 0.55 -14.98
C ARG A 67 17.00 1.71 -13.99
N ILE A 68 16.19 1.56 -12.94
CA ILE A 68 16.15 2.49 -11.81
C ILE A 68 16.99 1.96 -10.67
N LEU A 69 17.89 2.80 -10.16
CA LEU A 69 18.75 2.51 -9.03
C LEU A 69 18.49 3.54 -7.94
N ARG A 70 18.58 3.13 -6.68
CA ARG A 70 18.34 4.02 -5.55
C ARG A 70 19.52 4.03 -4.59
N PHE A 71 19.86 5.21 -4.11
CA PHE A 71 20.99 5.41 -3.21
C PHE A 71 20.54 6.17 -1.97
N ILE A 72 20.85 5.65 -0.79
CA ILE A 72 20.70 6.41 0.45
C ILE A 72 21.88 7.38 0.59
N VAL A 73 21.59 8.64 0.87
CA VAL A 73 22.60 9.71 0.98
C VAL A 73 22.41 10.52 2.27
N PRO A 74 23.45 11.23 2.74
CA PRO A 74 23.30 12.14 3.88
C PRO A 74 22.38 13.35 3.56
N ASN A 75 21.88 14.00 4.62
CA ASN A 75 20.96 15.13 4.50
C ASN A 75 21.68 16.47 4.26
N GLU A 76 22.95 16.54 4.61
CA GLU A 76 23.81 17.74 4.61
C GLU A 76 24.20 18.26 3.22
N PRO A 77 24.50 17.42 2.20
CA PRO A 77 24.76 17.92 0.85
C PRO A 77 23.58 18.75 0.33
N VAL A 78 23.88 19.87 -0.32
CA VAL A 78 22.86 20.77 -0.89
C VAL A 78 22.33 20.25 -2.22
N SER A 79 23.21 19.67 -3.04
CA SER A 79 22.85 19.08 -4.34
C SER A 79 23.79 17.95 -4.72
N PHE A 80 23.43 17.21 -5.76
CA PHE A 80 24.21 16.10 -6.30
C PHE A 80 24.39 16.24 -7.81
N SER A 81 25.50 15.73 -8.33
CA SER A 81 25.73 15.57 -9.76
C SER A 81 26.21 14.15 -10.06
N ILE A 82 26.05 13.72 -11.31
CA ILE A 82 26.57 12.46 -11.81
C ILE A 82 27.64 12.73 -12.85
N ASP A 83 28.81 12.12 -12.67
CA ASP A 83 29.86 12.02 -13.68
C ASP A 83 29.96 10.59 -14.19
N ILE A 84 30.05 10.41 -15.51
CA ILE A 84 30.30 9.10 -16.11
C ILE A 84 31.80 8.84 -16.11
N ASN A 85 32.22 7.76 -15.46
CA ASN A 85 33.64 7.43 -15.28
C ASN A 85 34.14 6.39 -16.29
N ALA A 86 33.25 5.51 -16.75
CA ALA A 86 33.57 4.45 -17.70
C ALA A 86 32.31 4.01 -18.44
N SER A 87 32.34 4.13 -19.77
CA SER A 87 31.34 3.56 -20.67
C SER A 87 32.00 3.16 -21.98
N GLY A 88 31.96 1.88 -22.32
CA GLY A 88 32.28 1.39 -23.66
C GLY A 88 30.99 0.96 -24.34
N SER A 89 30.78 1.39 -25.59
CA SER A 89 29.58 1.02 -26.35
C SER A 89 29.91 0.07 -27.51
N ILE A 90 29.04 -0.89 -27.74
CA ILE A 90 29.04 -1.78 -28.90
C ILE A 90 27.95 -1.28 -29.87
N PRO A 91 28.31 -0.88 -31.11
CA PRO A 91 27.32 -0.51 -32.10
C PRO A 91 26.51 -1.73 -32.58
N ILE A 92 25.20 -1.57 -32.73
CA ILE A 92 24.28 -2.59 -33.27
C ILE A 92 23.42 -1.94 -34.36
N ASP A 93 23.54 -2.41 -35.60
CA ASP A 93 22.74 -1.92 -36.71
C ASP A 93 21.31 -2.45 -36.65
N LEU A 94 20.32 -1.57 -36.81
CA LEU A 94 18.92 -1.97 -36.89
C LEU A 94 18.48 -2.17 -38.34
N SER A 95 17.70 -3.22 -38.58
CA SER A 95 17.10 -3.52 -39.88
C SER A 95 15.80 -2.75 -40.15
N ALA A 96 15.25 -2.09 -39.13
CA ALA A 96 14.08 -1.21 -39.21
C ALA A 96 14.25 0.00 -38.27
N PRO A 97 13.54 1.13 -38.49
CA PRO A 97 13.55 2.24 -37.54
C PRO A 97 13.06 1.82 -36.16
N LEU A 98 13.56 2.46 -35.11
CA LEU A 98 13.10 2.14 -33.75
C LEU A 98 11.66 2.60 -33.55
N LEU A 99 10.84 1.72 -32.96
CA LEU A 99 9.46 1.99 -32.61
C LEU A 99 9.40 3.14 -31.59
N PRO A 100 8.68 4.23 -31.87
CA PRO A 100 8.48 5.27 -30.89
C PRO A 100 7.44 4.84 -29.85
N ILE A 101 7.51 5.44 -28.68
CA ILE A 101 6.52 5.25 -27.62
C ILE A 101 5.14 5.71 -28.10
N GLN A 102 4.17 4.81 -28.02
CA GLN A 102 2.79 5.06 -28.36
C GLN A 102 2.03 5.69 -27.19
N ALA A 103 0.92 6.37 -27.46
CA ALA A 103 0.08 6.89 -26.39
C ALA A 103 -0.51 5.74 -25.55
N PRO A 104 -0.56 5.86 -24.20
CA PRO A 104 -1.09 4.82 -23.34
C PRO A 104 -2.58 4.56 -23.64
N ILE A 105 -3.01 3.30 -23.50
CA ILE A 105 -4.39 2.88 -23.74
C ILE A 105 -5.13 2.82 -22.40
N PRO A 106 -6.13 3.70 -22.17
CA PRO A 106 -6.94 3.67 -20.94
C PRO A 106 -7.83 2.43 -20.90
N ILE A 107 -7.97 1.86 -19.70
CA ILE A 107 -8.78 0.66 -19.42
C ILE A 107 -10.27 1.05 -19.17
N SER A 108 -10.75 2.20 -19.65
CA SER A 108 -12.12 2.67 -19.33
C SER A 108 -13.16 2.01 -20.22
N LEU A 109 -14.40 1.84 -19.75
CA LEU A 109 -15.49 1.23 -20.53
C LEU A 109 -15.86 2.03 -21.81
N ASN A 110 -15.47 3.30 -21.89
CA ASN A 110 -15.84 4.21 -22.98
C ASN A 110 -14.60 4.76 -23.72
N SER A 111 -13.46 4.08 -23.62
CA SER A 111 -12.23 4.55 -24.25
C SER A 111 -12.30 4.52 -25.78
N VAL A 112 -11.70 5.54 -26.39
CA VAL A 112 -11.43 5.56 -27.84
C VAL A 112 -9.94 5.29 -28.02
N LYS A 113 -9.61 4.33 -28.88
CA LYS A 113 -8.23 3.99 -29.25
C LYS A 113 -7.48 5.25 -29.72
N SER A 114 -6.26 5.43 -29.26
CA SER A 114 -5.36 6.49 -29.73
C SER A 114 -4.86 6.18 -31.14
N GLU A 115 -4.61 7.22 -31.96
CA GLU A 115 -3.97 7.05 -33.26
C GLU A 115 -2.53 6.55 -33.11
N PHE A 116 -2.10 5.68 -34.04
CA PHE A 116 -0.73 5.19 -34.09
C PHE A 116 0.24 6.32 -34.44
N ILE A 117 1.38 6.37 -33.75
CA ILE A 117 2.42 7.38 -33.92
C ILE A 117 3.61 6.72 -34.65
N PRO A 118 3.86 7.04 -35.93
CA PRO A 118 4.98 6.49 -36.67
C PRO A 118 6.32 7.08 -36.22
N SER A 119 7.43 6.37 -36.48
CA SER A 119 8.76 6.88 -36.14
C SER A 119 9.12 8.11 -36.98
N SER A 120 9.16 9.28 -36.36
CA SER A 120 9.59 10.55 -36.96
C SER A 120 10.66 11.26 -36.12
N PHE A 121 11.33 10.53 -35.23
CA PHE A 121 12.26 11.09 -34.26
C PHE A 121 13.58 11.46 -34.94
N VAL A 122 13.99 12.72 -34.82
CA VAL A 122 15.24 13.23 -35.41
C VAL A 122 16.08 13.87 -34.31
N THR A 123 17.32 13.39 -34.17
CA THR A 123 18.31 13.96 -33.24
C THR A 123 19.65 14.16 -33.94
N SER A 124 20.40 15.17 -33.49
CA SER A 124 21.75 15.44 -33.99
C SER A 124 22.81 14.50 -33.42
N GLY A 125 22.44 13.59 -32.51
CA GLY A 125 23.35 12.67 -31.81
C GLY A 125 22.60 11.53 -31.12
N ALA A 126 23.31 10.76 -30.31
CA ALA A 126 22.75 9.62 -29.59
C ALA A 126 21.70 10.05 -28.54
N TYR A 127 20.55 9.37 -28.50
CA TYR A 127 19.48 9.59 -27.53
C TYR A 127 19.32 8.37 -26.60
N PRO A 128 19.10 8.54 -25.29
CA PRO A 128 19.19 9.80 -24.56
C PRO A 128 20.63 10.32 -24.55
N GLU A 129 20.81 11.62 -24.41
CA GLU A 129 22.15 12.24 -24.33
C GLU A 129 22.94 11.71 -23.11
N LYS A 130 22.25 11.50 -21.98
CA LYS A 130 22.82 10.99 -20.73
C LYS A 130 22.39 9.55 -20.49
N ILE A 131 23.38 8.66 -20.36
CA ILE A 131 23.16 7.24 -20.04
C ILE A 131 22.98 6.97 -18.54
N ALA A 132 23.33 7.92 -17.67
CA ALA A 132 22.97 7.90 -16.25
C ALA A 132 22.59 9.32 -15.78
N GLN A 133 21.48 9.43 -15.05
CA GLN A 133 20.98 10.72 -14.55
C GLN A 133 20.18 10.56 -13.26
N ILE A 134 20.31 11.53 -12.34
CA ILE A 134 19.43 11.65 -11.18
C ILE A 134 18.08 12.16 -11.70
N ILE A 135 17.03 11.39 -11.48
CA ILE A 135 15.67 11.73 -11.94
C ILE A 135 14.72 12.10 -10.80
N ASP A 136 15.10 11.78 -9.55
CA ASP A 136 14.25 12.01 -8.38
C ASP A 136 15.11 12.13 -7.11
N GLU A 137 14.61 12.89 -6.14
CA GLU A 137 15.15 13.04 -4.79
C GLU A 137 13.99 13.12 -3.80
N GLY A 138 13.97 12.21 -2.82
CA GLY A 138 12.91 12.14 -1.82
C GLY A 138 13.40 11.63 -0.47
N TYR A 139 12.48 11.47 0.48
CA TYR A 139 12.74 11.00 1.83
C TYR A 139 11.90 9.78 2.15
N LEU A 140 12.56 8.67 2.46
CA LEU A 140 11.87 7.54 3.04
C LEU A 140 11.74 7.72 4.56
N ASP A 141 10.58 7.37 5.10
CA ASP A 141 10.32 7.38 6.54
C ASP A 141 10.68 8.76 7.14
N GLY A 142 10.34 9.85 6.44
CA GLY A 142 10.50 11.23 6.91
C GLY A 142 11.88 11.88 6.71
N ASP A 143 12.98 11.18 7.00
CA ASP A 143 14.33 11.78 6.96
C ASP A 143 15.44 10.94 6.29
N LYS A 144 15.13 9.76 5.73
CA LYS A 144 16.14 8.95 5.01
C LYS A 144 16.18 9.38 3.55
N ARG A 145 17.10 10.28 3.20
CA ARG A 145 17.17 10.83 1.84
C ARG A 145 17.60 9.79 0.82
N ILE A 146 16.79 9.64 -0.22
CA ILE A 146 16.98 8.69 -1.33
C ILE A 146 17.15 9.46 -2.64
N LEU A 147 18.19 9.12 -3.38
CA LEU A 147 18.35 9.53 -4.78
C LEU A 147 17.91 8.42 -5.70
N THR A 148 17.13 8.75 -6.73
CA THR A 148 16.76 7.83 -7.80
C THR A 148 17.56 8.16 -9.06
N VAL A 149 18.33 7.19 -9.52
CA VAL A 149 19.19 7.28 -10.71
C VAL A 149 18.61 6.39 -11.81
N LYS A 150 18.32 6.98 -12.97
CA LYS A 150 17.97 6.25 -14.20
C LYS A 150 19.24 5.95 -14.98
N VAL A 151 19.47 4.67 -15.28
CA VAL A 151 20.59 4.19 -16.09
C VAL A 151 20.06 3.52 -17.35
N THR A 152 20.51 3.97 -18.52
CA THR A 152 20.04 3.51 -19.84
C THR A 152 21.19 2.77 -20.53
N PRO A 153 21.14 1.43 -20.69
CA PRO A 153 22.19 0.67 -21.36
C PRO A 153 22.25 0.89 -22.86
N VAL A 154 21.25 1.53 -23.47
CA VAL A 154 21.17 1.68 -24.93
C VAL A 154 20.95 3.15 -25.29
N GLN A 155 21.70 3.64 -26.26
CA GLN A 155 21.37 4.89 -26.95
C GLN A 155 21.01 4.61 -28.40
N TYR A 156 20.11 5.41 -28.99
CA TYR A 156 19.73 5.35 -30.40
C TYR A 156 20.29 6.53 -31.18
N VAL A 157 20.93 6.25 -32.31
CA VAL A 157 21.42 7.24 -33.27
C VAL A 157 20.52 7.20 -34.50
N ALA A 158 19.57 8.14 -34.57
CA ALA A 158 18.54 8.15 -35.60
C ALA A 158 19.09 8.32 -37.03
N SER A 159 20.17 9.09 -37.20
CA SER A 159 20.76 9.38 -38.52
C SER A 159 21.41 8.16 -39.19
N SER A 160 21.90 7.20 -38.41
CA SER A 160 22.52 5.96 -38.89
C SER A 160 21.68 4.71 -38.60
N ASN A 161 20.49 4.87 -38.01
CA ASN A 161 19.63 3.79 -37.54
C ASN A 161 20.38 2.72 -36.72
N GLN A 162 21.20 3.17 -35.77
CA GLN A 162 22.09 2.29 -34.99
C GLN A 162 21.85 2.47 -33.48
N LEU A 163 21.96 1.37 -32.74
CA LEU A 163 22.02 1.38 -31.28
C LEU A 163 23.47 1.40 -30.80
N LEU A 164 23.72 2.09 -29.69
CA LEU A 164 24.97 2.03 -28.94
C LEU A 164 24.67 1.30 -27.61
N PHE A 165 25.07 0.04 -27.51
CA PHE A 165 24.85 -0.78 -26.32
C PHE A 165 26.04 -0.68 -25.35
N HIS A 166 25.79 -0.26 -24.12
CA HIS A 166 26.77 -0.11 -23.05
C HIS A 166 26.70 -1.32 -22.12
N SER A 167 27.65 -2.26 -22.26
CA SER A 167 27.71 -3.47 -21.41
C SER A 167 28.08 -3.17 -19.95
N SER A 168 28.61 -1.98 -19.70
CA SER A 168 28.91 -1.47 -18.36
C SER A 168 28.78 0.04 -18.32
N VAL A 169 28.05 0.55 -17.32
CA VAL A 169 27.91 1.98 -17.05
C VAL A 169 28.45 2.26 -15.64
N GLY A 170 29.64 2.83 -15.58
CA GLY A 170 30.28 3.29 -14.35
C GLY A 170 30.10 4.78 -14.14
N PHE A 171 29.60 5.18 -12.97
CA PHE A 171 29.35 6.58 -12.64
C PHE A 171 29.69 6.93 -11.19
N THR A 172 29.96 8.22 -10.94
CA THR A 172 30.14 8.80 -9.60
C THR A 172 29.00 9.76 -9.30
N ILE A 173 28.37 9.61 -8.14
CA ILE A 173 27.48 10.63 -7.56
C ILE A 173 28.34 11.53 -6.66
N ASN A 174 28.49 12.80 -7.04
CA ASN A 174 29.28 13.78 -6.30
C ASN A 174 28.40 14.60 -5.37
N TYR A 175 28.90 14.87 -4.15
CA TYR A 175 28.14 15.63 -3.16
C TYR A 175 28.60 17.10 -3.16
N ASN A 176 27.65 18.01 -3.36
CA ASN A 176 27.94 19.44 -3.30
C ASN A 176 27.42 20.05 -1.99
N TYR A 177 28.34 20.53 -1.18
CA TYR A 177 28.06 21.18 0.11
C TYR A 177 28.03 22.71 0.05
N ASN A 178 28.41 23.30 -1.08
CA ASN A 178 28.47 24.75 -1.22
C ASN A 178 27.07 25.32 -1.37
N ASN A 179 26.80 26.46 -0.72
CA ASN A 179 25.51 27.13 -0.78
C ASN A 179 25.17 27.50 -2.23
N VAL A 180 24.23 26.76 -2.80
CA VAL A 180 23.52 27.15 -4.02
C VAL A 180 22.63 28.34 -3.66
N SER A 181 22.35 29.24 -4.61
CA SER A 181 21.51 30.43 -4.39
C SER A 181 20.25 30.12 -3.57
N SER A 182 19.80 31.04 -2.70
CA SER A 182 18.64 30.85 -1.80
C SER A 182 17.37 30.36 -2.49
N ARG A 183 17.19 30.65 -3.79
CA ARG A 183 16.09 30.15 -4.62
C ARG A 183 16.12 28.63 -4.87
N ASN A 184 17.29 27.99 -4.85
CA ASN A 184 17.42 26.55 -5.04
C ASN A 184 17.24 25.78 -3.73
N VAL A 185 17.51 26.40 -2.58
CA VAL A 185 17.25 25.82 -1.24
C VAL A 185 15.75 25.79 -0.93
N ALA A 186 15.00 26.85 -1.29
CA ALA A 186 13.55 26.91 -1.11
C ALA A 186 12.75 25.90 -1.96
N LYS A 187 13.40 25.26 -2.92
CA LYS A 187 12.80 24.29 -3.86
C LYS A 187 12.90 22.84 -3.38
N ARG A 188 13.62 22.56 -2.29
CA ARG A 188 13.93 21.20 -1.84
C ARG A 188 12.87 20.70 -0.84
N ILE A 189 12.47 19.44 -0.98
CA ILE A 189 11.67 18.74 0.02
C ILE A 189 12.42 18.78 1.36
N SER A 190 11.73 19.18 2.43
CA SER A 190 12.33 19.24 3.76
C SER A 190 12.11 17.92 4.49
N PRO A 191 13.14 17.33 5.12
CA PRO A 191 12.96 16.16 5.96
C PRO A 191 12.11 16.48 7.19
N ILE A 192 11.39 15.48 7.69
CA ILE A 192 10.64 15.55 8.94
C ILE A 192 11.19 14.52 9.92
N ALA A 193 11.11 14.82 11.21
CA ALA A 193 11.63 13.94 12.24
C ALA A 193 10.98 12.56 12.17
N SER A 194 11.82 11.53 12.10
CA SER A 194 11.34 10.16 12.05
C SER A 194 11.16 9.61 13.46
N PRO A 195 10.01 8.99 13.73
CA PRO A 195 9.78 8.29 14.98
C PRO A 195 10.75 7.09 15.12
N PRO A 196 11.15 6.71 16.34
CA PRO A 196 12.12 5.64 16.54
C PRO A 196 11.63 4.32 15.91
N ARG A 197 12.47 3.68 15.09
CA ARG A 197 12.23 2.34 14.56
C ARG A 197 13.33 1.37 14.97
N LYS A 198 13.00 0.08 15.03
CA LYS A 198 14.03 -0.94 15.19
C LYS A 198 14.94 -0.92 13.96
N SER A 199 16.24 -0.97 14.18
CA SER A 199 17.24 -0.91 13.10
C SER A 199 17.09 -2.02 12.06
N ALA A 200 16.55 -3.19 12.45
CA ALA A 200 16.27 -4.29 11.53
C ALA A 200 15.14 -3.95 10.54
N GLU A 201 14.02 -3.41 11.02
CA GLU A 201 12.88 -3.00 10.20
C GLU A 201 13.29 -1.91 9.20
N LEU A 202 14.06 -0.93 9.65
CA LEU A 202 14.52 0.14 8.77
C LEU A 202 15.52 -0.35 7.71
N LYS A 203 16.38 -1.32 8.05
CA LYS A 203 17.28 -1.98 7.09
C LYS A 203 16.51 -2.79 6.04
N GLU A 204 15.41 -3.43 6.45
CA GLU A 204 14.50 -4.12 5.55
C GLU A 204 13.82 -3.12 4.61
N MET A 205 13.23 -2.04 5.14
CA MET A 205 12.65 -0.97 4.30
C MET A 205 13.64 -0.40 3.28
N LEU A 206 14.91 -0.23 3.66
CA LEU A 206 15.98 0.27 2.80
C LEU A 206 16.65 -0.82 1.95
N GLY A 207 16.15 -2.05 1.95
CA GLY A 207 16.77 -3.18 1.23
C GLY A 207 16.85 -3.01 -0.29
N PHE A 208 16.13 -2.03 -0.84
CA PHE A 208 16.12 -1.68 -2.26
C PHE A 208 17.27 -0.75 -2.68
N VAL A 209 18.02 -0.15 -1.75
CA VAL A 209 19.11 0.75 -2.11
C VAL A 209 20.34 -0.03 -2.55
N GLU A 210 21.09 0.51 -3.52
CA GLU A 210 22.29 -0.09 -4.07
C GLU A 210 23.47 -0.04 -3.08
N ASN A 211 23.62 1.07 -2.35
CA ASN A 211 24.72 1.27 -1.41
C ASN A 211 24.39 0.74 0.00
N LYS A 212 24.02 -0.55 0.11
CA LYS A 212 23.59 -1.20 1.37
C LYS A 212 24.61 -1.07 2.51
N SER A 213 25.91 -1.05 2.19
CA SER A 213 26.99 -0.86 3.17
C SER A 213 26.94 0.49 3.88
N ASP A 214 26.35 1.51 3.24
CA ASP A 214 26.24 2.87 3.80
C ASP A 214 25.06 3.03 4.75
N ILE A 215 24.06 2.15 4.71
CA ILE A 215 22.84 2.25 5.52
C ILE A 215 23.20 2.47 6.99
N SER A 216 23.99 1.58 7.58
CA SER A 216 24.31 1.67 9.02
C SER A 216 25.09 2.95 9.36
N ARG A 217 25.98 3.41 8.46
CA ARG A 217 26.76 4.63 8.65
C ARG A 217 25.88 5.88 8.61
N ILE A 218 24.97 5.95 7.63
CA ILE A 218 24.06 7.09 7.45
C ILE A 218 23.05 7.16 8.59
N LEU A 219 22.45 6.02 8.95
CA LEU A 219 21.48 5.94 10.05
C LEU A 219 22.08 6.33 11.40
N ASN A 220 23.37 6.06 11.64
CA ASN A 220 24.05 6.40 12.89
C ASN A 220 24.68 7.80 12.90
N SER A 221 24.54 8.59 11.82
CA SER A 221 25.14 9.93 11.73
C SER A 221 24.38 10.97 12.57
N ARG A 222 25.06 12.02 13.04
CA ARG A 222 24.49 13.07 13.92
C ARG A 222 23.47 14.00 13.25
N SER A 223 23.14 13.74 11.98
CA SER A 223 22.42 14.63 11.07
C SER A 223 20.94 14.26 10.93
N GLN A 224 20.43 13.44 11.85
CA GLN A 224 19.01 13.12 11.94
C GLN A 224 18.21 14.38 12.31
N VAL A 225 17.06 14.51 11.66
CA VAL A 225 16.20 15.67 11.84
C VAL A 225 15.52 15.54 13.20
N ARG A 226 15.83 16.49 14.09
CA ARG A 226 15.21 16.52 15.41
C ARG A 226 13.82 17.10 15.30
N ALA A 227 12.89 16.47 16.00
CA ALA A 227 11.56 16.99 16.18
C ALA A 227 11.64 18.42 16.72
N THR A 228 10.95 19.36 16.07
CA THR A 228 10.65 20.64 16.70
C THR A 228 9.62 20.39 17.80
N ALA A 229 9.76 21.05 18.94
CA ALA A 229 8.77 20.95 20.02
C ALA A 229 7.45 21.56 19.55
N SER A 230 6.61 20.76 18.91
CA SER A 230 5.27 21.15 18.48
C SER A 230 4.25 20.64 19.48
N THR A 231 3.39 21.54 19.93
CA THR A 231 2.29 21.20 20.83
C THR A 231 1.09 20.78 20.00
N MET A 232 0.67 19.52 20.17
CA MET A 232 -0.57 18.96 19.64
C MET A 232 -1.40 18.51 20.83
N ASN A 233 -2.63 19.03 20.95
CA ASN A 233 -3.51 18.75 22.08
C ASN A 233 -4.30 17.45 21.91
N LEU A 234 -4.30 16.90 20.70
CA LEU A 234 -4.88 15.59 20.38
C LEU A 234 -3.92 14.43 20.70
N PRO A 235 -4.45 13.23 20.99
CA PRO A 235 -3.64 12.03 21.14
C PRO A 235 -3.03 11.58 19.81
N ALA A 236 -1.94 10.81 19.87
CA ALA A 236 -1.36 10.11 18.74
C ALA A 236 -1.38 8.59 18.99
N TYR A 237 -1.58 7.83 17.93
CA TYR A 237 -1.66 6.38 17.98
C TYR A 237 -0.82 5.80 16.84
N GLU A 238 -0.13 4.68 17.09
CA GLU A 238 0.56 3.93 16.04
C GLU A 238 -0.41 3.49 14.93
N TYR A 239 -1.61 3.07 15.32
CA TYR A 239 -2.75 2.83 14.43
C TYR A 239 -3.89 3.80 14.79
N VAL A 240 -4.18 4.75 13.90
CA VAL A 240 -5.26 5.71 14.12
C VAL A 240 -6.39 5.51 13.12
N VAL A 241 -7.61 5.44 13.63
CA VAL A 241 -8.83 5.61 12.83
C VAL A 241 -9.20 7.08 12.83
N ILE A 242 -9.27 7.69 11.65
CA ILE A 242 -9.80 9.03 11.45
C ILE A 242 -11.20 8.92 10.90
N THR A 243 -12.18 9.46 11.61
CA THR A 243 -13.59 9.32 11.23
C THR A 243 -14.43 10.47 11.76
N SER A 244 -15.74 10.47 11.53
CA SER A 244 -16.65 11.42 12.16
C SER A 244 -17.04 10.96 13.57
N ARG A 245 -17.44 11.90 14.42
CA ARG A 245 -17.95 11.60 15.77
C ARG A 245 -19.14 10.64 15.78
N SER A 246 -19.99 10.66 14.76
CA SER A 246 -21.14 9.76 14.64
C SER A 246 -20.75 8.32 14.28
N LEU A 247 -19.66 8.13 13.53
CA LEU A 247 -19.18 6.80 13.12
C LEU A 247 -18.16 6.19 14.10
N ALA A 248 -17.49 7.03 14.90
CA ALA A 248 -16.46 6.60 15.86
C ALA A 248 -16.85 5.40 16.77
N PRO A 249 -18.08 5.31 17.33
CA PRO A 249 -18.45 4.19 18.19
C PRO A 249 -18.34 2.81 17.50
N TYR A 250 -18.58 2.73 16.19
CA TYR A 250 -18.58 1.47 15.44
C TYR A 250 -17.18 0.93 15.14
N PHE A 251 -16.14 1.77 15.25
CA PHE A 251 -14.74 1.34 15.06
C PHE A 251 -14.08 0.80 16.33
N ARG A 252 -14.75 0.87 17.50
CA ARG A 252 -14.17 0.45 18.78
C ARG A 252 -13.70 -1.00 18.76
N ARG A 253 -14.50 -1.90 18.20
CA ARG A 253 -14.17 -3.33 18.09
C ARG A 253 -12.88 -3.58 17.29
N LEU A 254 -12.66 -2.82 16.22
CA LEU A 254 -11.43 -2.88 15.44
C LEU A 254 -10.24 -2.38 16.26
N VAL A 255 -10.38 -1.22 16.91
CA VAL A 255 -9.32 -0.64 17.74
C VAL A 255 -8.94 -1.56 18.90
N ASP A 256 -9.90 -2.19 19.58
CA ASP A 256 -9.62 -3.13 20.66
C ASP A 256 -8.88 -4.37 20.15
N TRP A 257 -9.22 -4.88 18.96
CA TRP A 257 -8.44 -5.94 18.33
C TRP A 257 -6.99 -5.51 18.03
N LYS A 258 -6.77 -4.31 17.48
CA LYS A 258 -5.41 -3.79 17.23
C LYS A 258 -4.62 -3.61 18.54
N ARG A 259 -5.27 -3.13 19.62
CA ARG A 259 -4.66 -3.06 20.96
C ARG A 259 -4.34 -4.42 21.54
N GLN A 260 -5.18 -5.42 21.30
CA GLN A 260 -4.95 -6.79 21.73
C GLN A 260 -3.76 -7.45 20.99
N LYS A 261 -3.51 -7.05 19.74
CA LYS A 261 -2.26 -7.37 19.02
C LYS A 261 -1.05 -6.56 19.51
N GLY A 262 -1.22 -5.64 20.46
CA GLY A 262 -0.13 -4.89 21.07
C GLY A 262 0.16 -3.54 20.43
N LEU A 263 -0.66 -3.09 19.48
CA LEU A 263 -0.52 -1.76 18.88
C LEU A 263 -1.08 -0.69 19.81
N ASN A 264 -0.40 0.46 19.87
CA ASN A 264 -1.02 1.67 20.40
C ASN A 264 -2.07 2.17 19.39
N ALA A 265 -3.33 1.75 19.53
CA ALA A 265 -4.39 2.07 18.58
C ALA A 265 -5.46 2.99 19.18
N GLY A 266 -6.10 3.82 18.35
CA GLY A 266 -7.15 4.73 18.81
C GLY A 266 -7.96 5.37 17.69
N ILE A 267 -8.91 6.22 18.10
CA ILE A 267 -9.81 6.94 17.20
C ILE A 267 -9.63 8.43 17.46
N VAL A 268 -9.48 9.21 16.39
CA VAL A 268 -9.50 10.68 16.44
C VAL A 268 -10.54 11.15 15.44
N THR A 269 -11.43 12.06 15.86
CA THR A 269 -12.51 12.51 14.98
C THR A 269 -12.10 13.74 14.18
N MET A 270 -12.63 13.88 12.96
CA MET A 270 -12.45 15.10 12.16
C MET A 270 -12.93 16.33 12.94
N GLN A 271 -14.01 16.23 13.71
CA GLN A 271 -14.49 17.33 14.53
C GLN A 271 -13.46 17.78 15.58
N ASP A 272 -12.74 16.84 16.19
CA ASP A 272 -11.69 17.18 17.16
C ASP A 272 -10.50 17.86 16.46
N ILE A 273 -10.05 17.33 15.32
CA ILE A 273 -8.98 17.90 14.48
C ILE A 273 -9.31 19.34 14.06
N LEU A 274 -10.51 19.56 13.52
CA LEU A 274 -10.91 20.87 13.03
C LEU A 274 -11.12 21.91 14.15
N SER A 275 -11.32 21.45 15.39
CA SER A 275 -11.50 22.31 16.57
C SER A 275 -10.21 22.59 17.34
N ASP A 276 -9.12 21.84 17.10
CA ASP A 276 -7.85 22.05 17.79
C ASP A 276 -7.15 23.31 17.27
N ALA A 277 -7.01 24.30 18.13
CA ALA A 277 -6.37 25.58 17.80
C ALA A 277 -4.89 25.44 17.39
N SER A 278 -4.21 24.34 17.74
CA SER A 278 -2.85 24.09 17.27
C SER A 278 -2.79 23.61 15.82
N ILE A 279 -3.93 23.29 15.20
CA ILE A 279 -4.02 22.72 13.85
C ILE A 279 -4.74 23.71 12.93
N THR A 280 -3.97 24.59 12.31
CA THR A 280 -4.53 25.68 11.49
C THR A 280 -4.51 25.39 10.00
N LYS A 281 -3.47 24.72 9.50
CA LYS A 281 -3.25 24.38 8.08
C LYS A 281 -2.17 23.32 7.94
N ASP A 282 -2.13 22.65 6.78
CA ASP A 282 -0.93 21.97 6.30
C ASP A 282 0.17 23.02 6.12
N GLU A 283 1.20 22.97 6.97
CA GLU A 283 2.30 23.93 6.94
C GLU A 283 3.24 23.74 5.74
N VAL A 284 3.30 22.52 5.18
CA VAL A 284 4.20 22.17 4.07
C VAL A 284 3.64 22.71 2.76
N SER A 285 2.33 22.51 2.52
CA SER A 285 1.66 22.98 1.30
C SER A 285 0.88 24.28 1.47
N ASN A 286 0.87 24.84 2.68
CA ASN A 286 0.14 26.07 3.03
C ASN A 286 -1.38 25.99 2.75
N LEU A 287 -2.01 24.84 3.02
CA LEU A 287 -3.43 24.59 2.77
C LEU A 287 -4.24 24.54 4.08
N SER A 288 -5.23 25.43 4.24
CA SER A 288 -6.02 25.57 5.48
C SER A 288 -7.39 24.90 5.46
N ASP A 289 -7.72 24.18 4.39
CA ASP A 289 -8.95 23.39 4.28
C ASP A 289 -8.91 22.14 5.18
N ASP A 290 -10.03 21.41 5.24
CA ASP A 290 -10.18 20.27 6.15
C ASP A 290 -9.17 19.16 5.87
N ALA A 291 -8.85 18.90 4.59
CA ALA A 291 -7.82 17.95 4.20
C ALA A 291 -6.42 18.42 4.64
N GLY A 292 -6.11 19.72 4.50
CA GLY A 292 -4.85 20.29 4.98
C GLY A 292 -4.69 20.20 6.49
N LYS A 293 -5.75 20.49 7.25
CA LYS A 293 -5.76 20.31 8.71
C LYS A 293 -5.61 18.85 9.13
N LEU A 294 -6.24 17.91 8.40
CA LEU A 294 -6.04 16.49 8.63
C LEU A 294 -4.57 16.08 8.37
N ARG A 295 -3.98 16.48 7.24
CA ARG A 295 -2.57 16.18 6.96
C ARG A 295 -1.63 16.80 8.01
N GLN A 296 -1.93 18.00 8.50
CA GLN A 296 -1.18 18.61 9.59
C GLN A 296 -1.28 17.80 10.89
N TYR A 297 -2.48 17.34 11.28
CA TYR A 297 -2.63 16.42 12.41
C TYR A 297 -1.77 15.17 12.22
N LEU A 298 -1.84 14.53 11.05
CA LEU A 298 -1.09 13.31 10.74
C LEU A 298 0.42 13.55 10.79
N LYS A 299 0.90 14.70 10.32
CA LYS A 299 2.30 15.11 10.41
C LYS A 299 2.79 15.24 11.86
N LEU A 300 1.98 15.86 12.73
CA LEU A 300 2.29 15.97 14.16
C LEU A 300 2.20 14.62 14.89
N ALA A 301 1.24 13.78 14.49
CA ALA A 301 1.04 12.46 15.06
C ALA A 301 2.11 11.44 14.61
N TYR A 302 2.68 11.62 13.42
CA TYR A 302 3.78 10.81 12.90
C TYR A 302 5.02 10.89 13.78
N ASP A 303 5.43 12.11 14.17
CA ASP A 303 6.53 12.35 15.12
C ASP A 303 6.32 11.63 16.46
N LYS A 304 5.05 11.48 16.87
CA LYS A 304 4.66 10.77 18.09
C LYS A 304 4.44 9.25 17.91
N GLY A 305 4.76 8.69 16.74
CA GLY A 305 4.72 7.25 16.51
C GLY A 305 3.60 6.74 15.62
N THR A 306 2.80 7.60 14.98
CA THR A 306 1.77 7.13 14.01
C THR A 306 2.40 6.42 12.82
N ARG A 307 1.78 5.33 12.36
CA ARG A 307 2.24 4.52 11.22
C ARG A 307 1.12 4.15 10.27
N TYR A 308 -0.01 3.75 10.83
CA TYR A 308 -1.16 3.25 10.09
C TYR A 308 -2.35 4.18 10.28
N VAL A 309 -2.97 4.58 9.17
CA VAL A 309 -4.12 5.49 9.17
C VAL A 309 -5.27 4.85 8.43
N LEU A 310 -6.36 4.56 9.15
CA LEU A 310 -7.62 4.18 8.53
C LEU A 310 -8.54 5.40 8.44
N LEU A 311 -8.80 5.88 7.23
CA LEU A 311 -9.77 6.93 6.96
C LEU A 311 -11.18 6.31 6.88
N GLY A 312 -11.94 6.37 7.97
CA GLY A 312 -13.26 5.76 8.11
C GLY A 312 -14.38 6.74 7.76
N GLY A 313 -14.90 6.65 6.53
CA GLY A 313 -16.04 7.43 6.05
C GLY A 313 -15.87 7.90 4.61
N ARG A 314 -16.99 8.17 3.95
CA ARG A 314 -17.03 8.88 2.66
C ARG A 314 -16.65 10.37 2.80
N ARG A 315 -16.65 11.07 1.68
CA ARG A 315 -16.28 12.49 1.56
C ARG A 315 -17.08 13.43 2.47
N GLU A 316 -18.28 13.05 2.91
CA GLU A 316 -19.10 13.82 3.85
C GLU A 316 -18.59 13.75 5.30
N PHE A 317 -17.78 12.73 5.63
CA PHE A 317 -17.28 12.48 6.99
C PHE A 317 -15.78 12.70 7.13
N VAL A 318 -15.01 12.32 6.10
CA VAL A 318 -13.56 12.44 6.06
C VAL A 318 -13.18 13.02 4.69
N PRO A 319 -12.45 14.15 4.63
CA PRO A 319 -12.19 14.84 3.38
C PRO A 319 -11.37 13.98 2.40
N ILE A 320 -11.51 14.33 1.13
CA ILE A 320 -10.73 13.80 0.02
C ILE A 320 -9.76 14.88 -0.44
N ARG A 321 -8.56 14.49 -0.88
CA ARG A 321 -7.65 15.38 -1.61
C ARG A 321 -7.65 14.98 -3.08
N TYR A 322 -7.58 15.97 -3.94
CA TYR A 322 -7.33 15.79 -5.37
C TYR A 322 -5.87 16.11 -5.66
N GLY A 323 -5.19 15.20 -6.37
CA GLY A 323 -3.97 15.49 -7.11
C GLY A 323 -4.30 15.77 -8.58
N THR A 324 -3.38 16.37 -9.32
CA THR A 324 -3.61 16.78 -10.71
C THR A 324 -2.59 16.14 -11.65
N ASP A 325 -3.05 15.48 -12.71
CA ASP A 325 -2.19 15.09 -13.83
C ASP A 325 -2.91 15.37 -15.15
N TYR A 326 -2.15 15.32 -16.24
CA TYR A 326 -2.63 15.65 -17.57
C TYR A 326 -3.10 14.41 -18.33
N TYR A 327 -4.39 14.39 -18.69
CA TYR A 327 -4.95 13.45 -19.65
C TYR A 327 -6.05 14.14 -20.46
N ARG A 328 -5.71 14.53 -21.70
CA ARG A 328 -6.60 15.35 -22.57
C ARG A 328 -7.08 16.65 -21.88
N GLY A 329 -6.24 17.21 -21.01
CA GLY A 329 -6.55 18.31 -20.10
C GLY A 329 -6.13 17.98 -18.67
N ASN A 330 -6.19 18.96 -17.77
CA ASN A 330 -5.92 18.73 -16.34
C ASN A 330 -7.07 17.91 -15.73
N VAL A 331 -6.73 16.80 -15.09
CA VAL A 331 -7.69 15.91 -14.44
C VAL A 331 -7.45 15.92 -12.94
N GLN A 332 -8.52 16.18 -12.18
CA GLN A 332 -8.52 16.10 -10.72
C GLN A 332 -8.77 14.65 -10.29
N ILE A 333 -7.77 14.06 -9.62
CA ILE A 333 -7.72 12.65 -9.23
C ILE A 333 -7.84 12.56 -7.70
N PRO A 334 -8.96 12.03 -7.15
CA PRO A 334 -9.05 11.73 -5.73
C PRO A 334 -7.94 10.76 -5.32
N SER A 335 -7.19 11.12 -4.28
CA SER A 335 -6.05 10.32 -3.84
C SER A 335 -5.83 10.42 -2.33
N ASP A 336 -5.48 9.29 -1.72
CA ASP A 336 -5.00 9.26 -0.34
C ASP A 336 -3.47 9.37 -0.24
N LEU A 337 -2.74 9.49 -1.37
CA LEU A 337 -1.29 9.75 -1.38
C LEU A 337 -0.95 11.02 -0.59
N TYR A 338 -1.81 12.05 -0.63
CA TYR A 338 -1.65 13.28 0.14
C TYR A 338 -1.54 13.07 1.65
N PHE A 339 -2.24 12.06 2.18
CA PHE A 339 -2.19 11.75 3.61
C PHE A 339 -1.04 10.81 3.98
N SER A 340 -0.36 10.24 2.97
CA SER A 340 0.77 9.31 3.12
C SER A 340 2.12 10.02 2.98
N ASP A 341 2.23 10.94 2.03
CA ASP A 341 3.35 11.84 1.83
C ASP A 341 3.21 13.01 2.80
N LEU A 342 4.14 13.17 3.75
CA LEU A 342 4.13 14.26 4.74
C LEU A 342 5.26 15.29 4.50
N ASN A 343 6.13 15.01 3.54
CA ASN A 343 7.31 15.79 3.21
C ASN A 343 7.07 16.72 2.02
N GLY A 344 6.32 16.27 1.02
CA GLY A 344 6.07 16.96 -0.23
C GLY A 344 5.19 18.20 -0.08
N ASN A 345 5.51 19.26 -0.82
CA ASN A 345 4.63 20.41 -0.98
C ASN A 345 3.70 20.15 -2.16
N TRP A 346 2.39 20.00 -1.90
CA TRP A 346 1.35 19.71 -2.89
C TRP A 346 0.75 20.98 -3.54
N ASN A 347 1.36 22.13 -3.33
CA ASN A 347 0.98 23.38 -4.00
C ASN A 347 2.21 24.30 -4.08
N ARG A 348 3.23 23.87 -4.82
CA ARG A 348 4.55 24.50 -4.79
C ARG A 348 4.57 25.85 -5.51
N ASP A 349 3.79 26.00 -6.57
CA ASP A 349 3.67 27.25 -7.34
C ASP A 349 2.58 28.18 -6.79
N GLY A 350 1.81 27.72 -5.80
CA GLY A 350 0.73 28.49 -5.21
C GLY A 350 -0.45 28.63 -6.18
N ASP A 351 -0.62 27.67 -7.08
CA ASP A 351 -1.67 27.63 -8.07
C ASP A 351 -2.89 26.81 -7.60
N SER A 352 -3.77 26.48 -8.54
CA SER A 352 -4.99 25.69 -8.31
C SER A 352 -4.83 24.19 -8.50
N ASP A 353 -3.76 23.74 -9.15
CA ASP A 353 -3.56 22.35 -9.57
C ASP A 353 -2.67 21.63 -8.56
N LEU A 354 -3.31 21.19 -7.47
CA LEU A 354 -2.60 20.56 -6.36
C LEU A 354 -1.91 19.26 -6.78
N GLY A 355 -0.68 19.08 -6.32
CA GLY A 355 0.07 17.84 -6.40
C GLY A 355 0.44 17.44 -7.81
N GLU A 356 0.57 18.36 -8.75
CA GLU A 356 0.99 18.04 -10.11
C GLU A 356 2.48 17.69 -10.22
N LYS A 357 2.92 17.18 -11.37
CA LYS A 357 4.33 16.79 -11.58
C LYS A 357 5.33 17.92 -11.27
N SER A 358 4.94 19.19 -11.50
CA SER A 358 5.73 20.40 -11.18
C SER A 358 6.05 20.55 -9.68
N ASP A 359 5.14 20.08 -8.83
CA ASP A 359 5.26 20.17 -7.38
C ASP A 359 6.39 19.29 -6.85
N GLY A 360 6.73 18.23 -7.59
CA GLY A 360 7.82 17.33 -7.21
C GLY A 360 7.52 16.61 -5.90
N LEU A 361 6.42 15.87 -5.87
CA LEU A 361 6.02 15.05 -4.72
C LEU A 361 7.09 14.00 -4.36
N ASP A 362 7.11 13.57 -3.09
CA ASP A 362 8.10 12.59 -2.59
C ASP A 362 7.77 11.15 -3.06
N TYR A 363 6.47 10.81 -3.06
CA TYR A 363 5.91 9.47 -3.30
C TYR A 363 6.36 8.38 -2.31
N ASN A 364 7.43 8.58 -1.56
CA ASN A 364 7.82 7.70 -0.47
C ASN A 364 6.84 7.89 0.71
N PRO A 365 6.32 6.81 1.30
CA PRO A 365 5.31 6.92 2.34
C PRO A 365 5.93 7.12 3.73
N GLU A 366 5.43 8.10 4.48
CA GLU A 366 5.63 8.19 5.93
C GLU A 366 4.57 7.37 6.67
N LEU A 367 3.35 7.35 6.12
CA LEU A 367 2.18 6.69 6.70
C LEU A 367 1.58 5.69 5.71
N PHE A 368 1.17 4.53 6.22
CA PHE A 368 0.41 3.54 5.46
C PHE A 368 -1.09 3.84 5.61
N VAL A 369 -1.69 4.31 4.52
CA VAL A 369 -3.08 4.80 4.52
C VAL A 369 -3.98 3.78 3.83
N GLY A 370 -5.13 3.52 4.47
CA GLY A 370 -6.26 2.84 3.84
C GLY A 370 -7.53 3.61 4.15
N ARG A 371 -8.55 3.46 3.29
CA ARG A 371 -9.84 4.15 3.45
C ARG A 371 -10.97 3.13 3.54
N LEU A 372 -11.93 3.35 4.44
CA LEU A 372 -13.18 2.61 4.47
C LEU A 372 -14.30 3.55 4.06
N LEU A 373 -14.84 3.36 2.86
CA LEU A 373 -15.88 4.20 2.27
C LEU A 373 -17.28 3.86 2.83
N CYS A 374 -17.44 4.01 4.15
CA CYS A 374 -18.68 3.71 4.87
C CYS A 374 -19.57 4.95 5.07
N ARG A 375 -20.89 4.70 5.19
CA ARG A 375 -21.93 5.70 5.44
C ARG A 375 -22.51 5.61 6.85
N ASP A 376 -22.53 4.42 7.42
CA ASP A 376 -23.18 4.13 8.70
C ASP A 376 -22.48 2.99 9.46
N GLY A 377 -23.03 2.67 10.64
CA GLY A 377 -22.52 1.61 11.50
C GLY A 377 -22.72 0.20 10.98
N GLU A 378 -23.72 -0.06 10.13
CA GLU A 378 -23.95 -1.38 9.55
C GLU A 378 -22.84 -1.72 8.56
N GLU A 379 -22.52 -0.79 7.67
CA GLU A 379 -21.41 -0.89 6.71
C GLU A 379 -20.05 -1.12 7.40
N ILE A 380 -19.80 -0.40 8.52
CA ILE A 380 -18.59 -0.59 9.33
C ILE A 380 -18.57 -1.99 9.97
N ASN A 381 -19.70 -2.44 10.52
CA ASN A 381 -19.78 -3.75 11.15
C ASN A 381 -19.62 -4.89 10.14
N ASN A 382 -20.21 -4.79 8.94
CA ASN A 382 -20.02 -5.74 7.85
C ASN A 382 -18.54 -5.91 7.48
N TYR A 383 -17.81 -4.79 7.38
CA TYR A 383 -16.38 -4.82 7.11
C TYR A 383 -15.59 -5.46 8.27
N ILE A 384 -15.83 -5.01 9.51
CA ILE A 384 -15.09 -5.51 10.68
C ILE A 384 -15.37 -7.00 10.90
N ASP A 385 -16.60 -7.49 10.71
CA ASP A 385 -16.92 -8.91 10.80
C ASP A 385 -16.07 -9.74 9.84
N LYS A 386 -15.96 -9.32 8.57
CA LYS A 386 -15.12 -9.99 7.57
C LYS A 386 -13.63 -9.91 7.91
N LEU A 387 -13.14 -8.74 8.32
CA LEU A 387 -11.73 -8.54 8.66
C LEU A 387 -11.30 -9.38 9.86
N LEU A 388 -12.09 -9.39 10.94
CA LEU A 388 -11.79 -10.19 12.12
C LEU A 388 -11.89 -11.69 11.82
N LEU A 389 -12.86 -12.11 11.00
CA LEU A 389 -12.91 -13.51 10.54
C LEU A 389 -11.66 -13.87 9.75
N TYR A 390 -11.24 -13.04 8.80
CA TYR A 390 -10.06 -13.27 7.97
C TYR A 390 -8.78 -13.34 8.79
N GLU A 391 -8.56 -12.43 9.74
CA GLU A 391 -7.35 -12.40 10.58
C GLU A 391 -7.29 -13.54 11.61
N GLN A 392 -8.45 -14.09 12.02
CA GLN A 392 -8.50 -14.97 13.20
C GLN A 392 -8.94 -16.40 12.90
N ASN A 393 -9.84 -16.61 11.94
CA ASN A 393 -10.35 -17.94 11.59
C ASN A 393 -10.89 -17.96 10.15
N PRO A 394 -10.05 -17.69 9.14
CA PRO A 394 -10.47 -17.63 7.74
C PRO A 394 -11.09 -18.96 7.31
N GLY A 395 -12.16 -18.91 6.51
CA GLY A 395 -12.86 -20.12 6.05
C GLY A 395 -13.52 -20.94 7.17
N LYS A 396 -13.63 -20.38 8.38
CA LYS A 396 -14.02 -21.09 9.61
C LYS A 396 -13.22 -22.38 9.84
N GLY A 397 -11.92 -22.32 9.57
CA GLY A 397 -11.01 -23.47 9.68
C GLY A 397 -10.76 -24.22 8.38
N ASN A 398 -11.52 -23.95 7.31
CA ASN A 398 -11.22 -24.44 5.97
C ASN A 398 -10.36 -23.43 5.19
N TYR A 399 -9.05 -23.57 5.33
CA TYR A 399 -8.08 -22.62 4.78
C TYR A 399 -7.75 -22.80 3.31
N ALA A 400 -8.29 -23.82 2.63
CA ALA A 400 -7.88 -24.19 1.28
C ALA A 400 -8.00 -23.04 0.28
N TYR A 401 -9.01 -22.18 0.44
CA TYR A 401 -9.24 -21.03 -0.44
C TYR A 401 -8.07 -20.01 -0.42
N LEU A 402 -7.30 -19.93 0.68
CA LEU A 402 -6.19 -18.99 0.82
C LEU A 402 -5.00 -19.29 -0.11
N LYS A 403 -4.92 -20.49 -0.70
CA LYS A 403 -3.90 -20.83 -1.71
C LYS A 403 -4.42 -20.71 -3.14
N LYS A 404 -5.66 -20.21 -3.31
CA LYS A 404 -6.32 -20.06 -4.60
C LYS A 404 -6.38 -18.59 -5.05
N ALA A 405 -6.10 -18.36 -6.34
CA ALA A 405 -6.26 -17.06 -6.98
C ALA A 405 -7.12 -17.14 -8.24
N LEU A 406 -7.92 -16.11 -8.48
CA LEU A 406 -8.69 -15.92 -9.71
C LEU A 406 -8.19 -14.68 -10.45
N TYR A 407 -7.85 -14.83 -11.73
CA TYR A 407 -7.50 -13.74 -12.62
C TYR A 407 -8.55 -13.67 -13.73
N MET A 408 -9.21 -12.52 -13.88
CA MET A 408 -10.12 -12.27 -15.01
C MET A 408 -9.43 -11.35 -16.00
N GLU A 409 -9.41 -11.73 -17.28
CA GLU A 409 -8.83 -10.94 -18.36
C GLU A 409 -9.84 -10.79 -19.49
N SER A 410 -10.01 -9.55 -19.99
CA SER A 410 -10.84 -9.27 -21.17
C SER A 410 -10.11 -8.34 -22.15
N ASP A 411 -10.56 -8.32 -23.39
CA ASP A 411 -10.14 -7.42 -24.46
C ASP A 411 -8.60 -7.40 -24.63
N LYS A 412 -8.00 -6.21 -24.67
CA LYS A 412 -6.56 -6.03 -24.83
C LYS A 412 -5.72 -6.72 -23.74
N MET A 413 -6.23 -6.78 -22.51
CA MET A 413 -5.50 -7.40 -21.40
C MET A 413 -5.41 -8.93 -21.54
N GLN A 414 -6.41 -9.56 -22.15
CA GLN A 414 -6.33 -10.98 -22.53
C GLN A 414 -5.31 -11.20 -23.65
N ASN A 415 -5.29 -10.34 -24.68
CA ASN A 415 -4.30 -10.42 -25.76
C ASN A 415 -2.87 -10.37 -25.22
N ASP A 416 -2.66 -9.53 -24.21
CA ASP A 416 -1.34 -9.27 -23.65
C ASP A 416 -1.00 -10.20 -22.47
N HIS A 417 -1.89 -11.15 -22.14
CA HIS A 417 -1.73 -12.14 -21.07
C HIS A 417 -1.37 -11.49 -19.72
N GLU A 418 -1.97 -10.34 -19.39
CA GLU A 418 -1.52 -9.51 -18.28
C GLU A 418 -1.75 -10.14 -16.89
N GLY A 419 -2.93 -10.71 -16.67
CA GLY A 419 -3.28 -11.47 -15.47
C GLY A 419 -2.53 -12.79 -15.35
N GLU A 420 -2.23 -13.49 -16.45
CA GLU A 420 -1.32 -14.64 -16.47
C GLU A 420 0.10 -14.25 -16.07
N ALA A 421 0.57 -13.07 -16.51
CA ALA A 421 1.86 -12.56 -16.09
C ALA A 421 1.89 -12.31 -14.57
N ILE A 422 0.83 -11.76 -13.98
CA ILE A 422 0.74 -11.62 -12.52
C ILE A 422 0.59 -12.97 -11.81
N ALA A 423 -0.20 -13.90 -12.35
CA ALA A 423 -0.34 -15.26 -11.82
C ALA A 423 1.02 -15.95 -11.69
N ASN A 424 1.87 -15.84 -12.71
CA ASN A 424 3.22 -16.40 -12.70
C ASN A 424 4.10 -15.73 -11.63
N GLU A 425 3.98 -14.42 -11.43
CA GLU A 425 4.67 -13.72 -10.35
C GLU A 425 4.18 -14.17 -8.97
N PHE A 426 2.88 -14.39 -8.79
CA PHE A 426 2.27 -14.78 -7.51
C PHE A 426 2.29 -16.28 -7.22
N TYR A 427 2.77 -17.12 -8.15
CA TYR A 427 2.63 -18.58 -8.12
C TYR A 427 3.12 -19.24 -6.81
N THR A 428 4.16 -18.70 -6.17
CA THR A 428 4.67 -19.24 -4.89
C THR A 428 3.67 -19.07 -3.73
N ILE A 429 2.83 -18.05 -3.80
CA ILE A 429 1.78 -17.76 -2.82
C ILE A 429 0.45 -18.40 -3.25
N PHE A 430 0.10 -18.37 -4.54
CA PHE A 430 -1.15 -18.94 -5.07
C PHE A 430 -0.89 -19.98 -6.17
N PRO A 431 -0.48 -21.21 -5.80
CA PRO A 431 -0.20 -22.26 -6.78
C PRO A 431 -1.46 -22.80 -7.46
N ASP A 432 -2.63 -22.66 -6.84
CA ASP A 432 -3.93 -23.02 -7.43
C ASP A 432 -4.52 -21.77 -8.10
N THR A 433 -4.22 -21.58 -9.37
CA THR A 433 -4.62 -20.39 -10.13
C THR A 433 -5.66 -20.73 -11.19
N THR A 434 -6.74 -19.93 -11.22
CA THR A 434 -7.72 -19.92 -12.32
C THR A 434 -7.57 -18.63 -13.12
N ILE A 435 -7.43 -18.75 -14.45
CA ILE A 435 -7.45 -17.62 -15.37
C ILE A 435 -8.72 -17.72 -16.23
N LEU A 436 -9.54 -16.68 -16.17
CA LEU A 436 -10.83 -16.58 -16.83
C LEU A 436 -10.75 -15.58 -17.98
N ARG A 437 -11.12 -16.02 -19.19
CA ARG A 437 -10.88 -15.31 -20.45
C ARG A 437 -12.08 -15.37 -21.38
N GLU A 438 -12.18 -14.36 -22.25
CA GLU A 438 -13.14 -14.34 -23.34
C GLU A 438 -12.93 -15.52 -24.30
N TYR A 439 -14.04 -16.14 -24.69
CA TYR A 439 -14.10 -17.26 -25.62
C TYR A 439 -14.97 -16.92 -26.84
N PRO A 440 -14.55 -17.28 -28.08
CA PRO A 440 -13.33 -18.03 -28.40
C PRO A 440 -12.02 -17.23 -28.25
N GLU A 441 -12.07 -15.91 -28.39
CA GLU A 441 -10.92 -15.03 -28.26
C GLU A 441 -11.32 -13.56 -28.00
N HIS A 442 -10.34 -12.73 -27.66
CA HIS A 442 -10.49 -11.32 -27.26
C HIS A 442 -10.97 -10.35 -28.36
N LEU A 443 -10.94 -10.74 -29.63
CA LEU A 443 -11.45 -9.93 -30.76
C LEU A 443 -12.70 -10.53 -31.39
N ASP A 444 -13.23 -11.61 -30.82
CA ASP A 444 -14.42 -12.23 -31.40
C ASP A 444 -15.55 -11.20 -31.46
N SER A 445 -16.27 -11.16 -32.57
CA SER A 445 -17.35 -10.20 -32.74
C SER A 445 -18.54 -10.44 -31.80
N ILE A 446 -18.65 -11.65 -31.22
CA ILE A 446 -19.72 -12.12 -30.33
C ILE A 446 -19.14 -13.19 -29.36
N PRO A 447 -18.27 -12.84 -28.40
CA PRO A 447 -17.75 -13.80 -27.45
C PRO A 447 -18.87 -14.34 -26.57
N THR A 448 -18.83 -15.63 -26.25
CA THR A 448 -19.93 -16.33 -25.56
C THR A 448 -19.71 -16.46 -24.05
N TYR A 449 -18.48 -16.28 -23.57
CA TYR A 449 -18.08 -16.50 -22.18
C TYR A 449 -16.84 -15.64 -21.86
N PRO A 450 -16.63 -15.18 -20.62
CA PRO A 450 -17.54 -15.25 -19.47
C PRO A 450 -18.56 -14.10 -19.47
N THR A 451 -19.78 -14.37 -19.04
CA THR A 451 -20.71 -13.32 -18.58
C THR A 451 -20.32 -12.82 -17.18
N GLY A 452 -20.94 -11.75 -16.70
CA GLY A 452 -20.72 -11.28 -15.34
C GLY A 452 -21.20 -12.29 -14.30
N LYS A 453 -22.30 -12.99 -14.58
CA LYS A 453 -22.81 -14.07 -13.74
C LYS A 453 -21.83 -15.24 -13.67
N ASP A 454 -21.20 -15.62 -14.78
CA ASP A 454 -20.20 -16.71 -14.79
C ASP A 454 -19.05 -16.43 -13.82
N VAL A 455 -18.60 -15.17 -13.75
CA VAL A 455 -17.57 -14.74 -12.80
C VAL A 455 -18.06 -14.89 -11.35
N ILE A 456 -19.27 -14.42 -11.04
CA ILE A 456 -19.86 -14.54 -9.69
C ILE A 456 -20.06 -16.01 -9.30
N ASP A 457 -20.57 -16.84 -10.20
CA ASP A 457 -20.75 -18.28 -9.99
C ASP A 457 -19.40 -18.95 -9.69
N LEU A 458 -18.35 -18.61 -10.44
CA LEU A 458 -17.00 -19.14 -10.21
C LEU A 458 -16.45 -18.72 -8.83
N MET A 459 -16.63 -17.46 -8.45
CA MET A 459 -16.24 -16.96 -7.13
C MET A 459 -16.98 -17.67 -6.00
N ASN A 460 -18.25 -18.04 -6.21
CA ASN A 460 -19.09 -18.75 -5.24
C ASN A 460 -18.77 -20.25 -5.16
N ASN A 461 -18.41 -20.89 -6.27
CA ASN A 461 -18.19 -22.33 -6.32
C ASN A 461 -16.81 -22.76 -5.80
N ASN A 462 -15.79 -21.92 -5.99
CA ASN A 462 -14.41 -22.31 -5.69
C ASN A 462 -13.81 -21.59 -4.47
N PHE A 463 -14.29 -20.38 -4.17
CA PHE A 463 -13.73 -19.39 -3.25
C PHE A 463 -12.23 -19.12 -3.45
N HIS A 464 -11.82 -17.85 -3.47
CA HIS A 464 -10.42 -17.50 -3.73
C HIS A 464 -9.89 -16.57 -2.65
N GLY A 465 -8.67 -16.81 -2.18
CA GLY A 465 -7.99 -15.94 -1.21
C GLY A 465 -7.62 -14.60 -1.86
N PHE A 466 -7.31 -14.64 -3.16
CA PHE A 466 -6.96 -13.50 -3.96
C PHE A 466 -7.73 -13.48 -5.29
N VAL A 467 -8.13 -12.29 -5.72
CA VAL A 467 -8.79 -12.07 -7.01
C VAL A 467 -8.12 -10.87 -7.67
N SER A 468 -7.80 -10.96 -8.96
CA SER A 468 -7.30 -9.82 -9.71
C SER A 468 -8.02 -9.65 -11.05
N TRP A 469 -8.38 -8.41 -11.38
CA TRP A 469 -9.20 -8.07 -12.54
C TRP A 469 -8.45 -7.19 -13.54
N PHE A 470 -8.22 -7.76 -14.72
CA PHE A 470 -7.56 -7.18 -15.89
C PHE A 470 -8.60 -6.93 -16.98
N ALA A 471 -9.46 -5.96 -16.73
CA ALA A 471 -10.60 -5.68 -17.59
C ALA A 471 -10.98 -4.21 -17.53
N HIS A 472 -11.82 -3.79 -18.48
CA HIS A 472 -12.35 -2.43 -18.46
C HIS A 472 -13.28 -2.19 -17.27
N GLY A 473 -13.31 -0.95 -16.77
CA GLY A 473 -14.04 -0.63 -15.54
C GLY A 473 -14.82 0.69 -15.57
N SER A 474 -15.80 0.76 -14.67
CA SER A 474 -16.50 1.96 -14.26
C SER A 474 -16.96 1.82 -12.81
N PRO A 475 -17.52 2.87 -12.18
CA PRO A 475 -18.00 2.76 -10.81
C PRO A 475 -19.09 1.70 -10.62
N SER A 476 -19.87 1.38 -11.66
CA SER A 476 -20.95 0.39 -11.57
C SER A 476 -20.53 -1.06 -11.78
N GLY A 477 -19.32 -1.32 -12.27
CA GLY A 477 -18.88 -2.69 -12.53
C GLY A 477 -17.61 -2.80 -13.36
N VAL A 478 -17.09 -4.02 -13.43
CA VAL A 478 -15.90 -4.42 -14.18
C VAL A 478 -16.31 -5.41 -15.26
N LYS A 479 -15.79 -5.25 -16.46
CA LYS A 479 -16.22 -6.01 -17.63
C LYS A 479 -15.71 -7.46 -17.58
N ALA A 480 -16.63 -8.41 -17.76
CA ALA A 480 -16.29 -9.82 -17.95
C ALA A 480 -16.03 -10.12 -19.44
N LYS A 481 -16.85 -9.57 -20.34
CA LYS A 481 -16.64 -9.63 -21.80
C LYS A 481 -17.30 -8.49 -22.58
N SER A 482 -16.85 -8.25 -23.81
CA SER A 482 -17.54 -7.43 -24.81
C SER A 482 -17.30 -7.92 -26.24
N ASN A 483 -18.18 -7.52 -27.17
CA ASN A 483 -18.00 -7.78 -28.59
C ASN A 483 -16.79 -7.01 -29.14
N GLY A 484 -15.91 -7.69 -29.89
CA GLY A 484 -14.66 -7.13 -30.41
C GLY A 484 -13.77 -6.61 -29.28
N ASN A 485 -13.01 -5.54 -29.55
CA ASN A 485 -12.20 -4.89 -28.52
C ASN A 485 -12.98 -3.70 -27.92
N ASN A 486 -13.66 -3.92 -26.80
CA ASN A 486 -14.43 -2.89 -26.09
C ASN A 486 -15.50 -2.16 -26.94
N ASN A 487 -16.13 -2.84 -27.92
CA ASN A 487 -17.04 -2.15 -28.84
C ASN A 487 -18.50 -2.07 -28.35
N SER A 488 -19.12 -3.20 -28.01
CA SER A 488 -20.54 -3.27 -27.63
C SER A 488 -20.86 -4.54 -26.83
N GLY A 489 -22.06 -4.65 -26.27
CA GLY A 489 -22.49 -5.85 -25.54
C GLY A 489 -21.67 -6.06 -24.27
N HIS A 490 -21.62 -5.06 -23.38
CA HIS A 490 -20.75 -5.07 -22.21
C HIS A 490 -21.39 -5.86 -21.06
N TYR A 491 -20.89 -7.07 -20.79
CA TYR A 491 -21.30 -7.89 -19.66
C TYR A 491 -20.38 -7.58 -18.47
N LEU A 492 -20.96 -7.24 -17.32
CA LEU A 492 -20.20 -6.75 -16.16
C LEU A 492 -20.36 -7.65 -14.94
N VAL A 493 -19.29 -7.80 -14.17
CA VAL A 493 -19.40 -8.01 -12.72
C VAL A 493 -19.81 -6.68 -12.10
N ASN A 494 -21.06 -6.60 -11.66
CA ASN A 494 -21.66 -5.37 -11.18
C ASN A 494 -21.33 -5.09 -9.72
N ALA A 495 -21.15 -3.81 -9.39
CA ALA A 495 -21.07 -3.36 -8.01
C ALA A 495 -22.31 -3.79 -7.21
N ARG A 496 -23.50 -3.73 -7.82
CA ARG A 496 -24.74 -4.19 -7.21
C ARG A 496 -25.70 -4.72 -8.26
N GLU A 497 -26.42 -5.79 -7.93
CA GLU A 497 -27.48 -6.37 -8.75
C GLU A 497 -28.46 -5.30 -9.25
N GLY A 498 -28.76 -5.32 -10.54
CA GLY A 498 -29.73 -4.41 -11.17
C GLY A 498 -29.28 -2.95 -11.34
N VAL A 499 -28.03 -2.59 -11.04
CA VAL A 499 -27.56 -1.19 -11.15
C VAL A 499 -26.74 -0.99 -12.42
N TYR A 500 -27.36 -0.40 -13.44
CA TYR A 500 -26.76 -0.13 -14.76
C TYR A 500 -26.93 1.34 -15.17
N PRO A 501 -26.10 2.27 -14.66
CA PRO A 501 -26.22 3.70 -14.97
C PRO A 501 -25.92 4.03 -16.44
N ALA A 502 -25.09 3.21 -17.10
CA ALA A 502 -24.73 3.36 -18.50
C ALA A 502 -25.63 2.49 -19.42
N PRO A 503 -26.24 3.08 -20.46
CA PRO A 503 -27.23 2.39 -21.30
C PRO A 503 -26.66 1.34 -22.26
N TRP A 504 -25.34 1.29 -22.43
CA TRP A 504 -24.65 0.32 -23.29
C TRP A 504 -24.21 -0.96 -22.56
N ASN A 505 -24.50 -1.06 -21.25
CA ASN A 505 -24.24 -2.26 -20.47
C ASN A 505 -25.38 -3.27 -20.65
N GLU A 506 -25.02 -4.54 -20.81
CA GLU A 506 -25.98 -5.62 -20.90
C GLU A 506 -26.59 -5.93 -19.54
N ILE A 507 -27.91 -6.06 -19.51
CA ILE A 507 -28.64 -6.39 -18.28
C ILE A 507 -28.58 -7.90 -18.08
N GLU A 508 -27.95 -8.30 -16.99
CA GLU A 508 -27.85 -9.67 -16.52
C GLU A 508 -28.38 -9.79 -15.09
N THR A 509 -28.78 -11.01 -14.71
CA THR A 509 -29.16 -11.38 -13.34
C THR A 509 -28.10 -12.27 -12.70
N GLY A 510 -27.78 -12.01 -11.44
CA GLY A 510 -26.81 -12.80 -10.67
C GLY A 510 -25.36 -12.37 -10.91
N ASN A 511 -25.15 -11.21 -11.52
CA ASN A 511 -23.83 -10.64 -11.79
C ASN A 511 -23.42 -9.54 -10.79
N GLY A 512 -24.30 -9.18 -9.85
CA GLY A 512 -23.96 -8.28 -8.75
C GLY A 512 -23.02 -8.93 -7.72
N LEU A 513 -22.07 -8.15 -7.20
CA LEU A 513 -21.20 -8.55 -6.08
C LEU A 513 -22.01 -8.96 -4.83
N ASP A 514 -23.22 -8.45 -4.66
CA ASP A 514 -24.13 -8.82 -3.59
C ASP A 514 -24.77 -10.19 -3.72
N ASN A 515 -24.53 -10.89 -4.83
CA ASN A 515 -24.84 -12.32 -4.98
C ASN A 515 -23.68 -13.22 -4.54
N LEU A 516 -22.56 -12.67 -4.09
CA LEU A 516 -21.48 -13.47 -3.52
C LEU A 516 -21.91 -14.08 -2.18
N VAL A 517 -21.63 -15.37 -1.99
CA VAL A 517 -21.92 -16.13 -0.75
C VAL A 517 -20.65 -16.42 0.06
N ASN A 518 -19.58 -15.68 -0.20
CA ASN A 518 -18.24 -15.90 0.34
C ASN A 518 -17.98 -15.22 1.69
N PHE A 519 -19.01 -14.89 2.49
CA PHE A 519 -18.83 -14.24 3.80
C PHE A 519 -17.78 -14.93 4.67
N ASN A 520 -17.83 -16.27 4.69
CA ASN A 520 -16.90 -17.08 5.48
C ASN A 520 -15.51 -17.23 4.84
N TYR A 521 -15.39 -16.87 3.57
CA TYR A 521 -14.20 -17.00 2.73
C TYR A 521 -13.84 -15.63 2.10
N PRO A 522 -13.67 -14.57 2.89
CA PRO A 522 -13.47 -13.24 2.35
C PRO A 522 -12.11 -13.15 1.65
N SER A 523 -12.09 -12.47 0.51
CA SER A 523 -10.92 -12.36 -0.38
C SER A 523 -10.19 -11.02 -0.23
N VAL A 524 -9.00 -10.94 -0.82
CA VAL A 524 -8.37 -9.67 -1.23
C VAL A 524 -8.58 -9.51 -2.74
N LEU A 525 -8.93 -8.31 -3.20
CA LEU A 525 -9.16 -8.02 -4.61
C LEU A 525 -8.27 -6.87 -5.11
N TYR A 526 -7.50 -7.10 -6.17
CA TYR A 526 -6.73 -6.09 -6.88
C TYR A 526 -7.34 -5.82 -8.26
N SER A 527 -7.43 -4.57 -8.69
CA SER A 527 -8.06 -4.25 -9.98
C SER A 527 -7.32 -3.14 -10.69
N ILE A 528 -6.84 -3.44 -11.91
CA ILE A 528 -6.29 -2.42 -12.80
C ILE A 528 -7.38 -1.62 -13.54
N ALA A 529 -8.64 -2.05 -13.44
CA ALA A 529 -9.77 -1.43 -14.12
C ALA A 529 -9.95 0.06 -13.74
N CYS A 530 -10.43 0.86 -14.69
CA CYS A 530 -10.65 2.29 -14.48
C CYS A 530 -11.79 2.59 -13.52
N SER A 531 -11.60 3.61 -12.67
CA SER A 531 -12.66 4.30 -11.93
C SER A 531 -13.62 3.38 -11.18
N VAL A 532 -13.13 2.26 -10.67
CA VAL A 532 -13.92 1.27 -9.92
C VAL A 532 -14.19 1.72 -8.49
N THR A 533 -13.40 2.66 -8.00
CA THR A 533 -13.46 3.19 -6.62
C THR A 533 -13.35 4.70 -6.53
N PRO A 534 -14.13 5.50 -7.29
CA PRO A 534 -14.11 6.94 -7.11
C PRO A 534 -14.55 7.31 -5.69
N TYR A 535 -13.83 8.24 -5.07
CA TYR A 535 -14.18 8.75 -3.74
C TYR A 535 -15.29 9.82 -3.81
N ASP A 536 -15.57 10.28 -5.02
CA ASP A 536 -16.47 11.35 -5.37
C ASP A 536 -17.52 10.89 -6.39
N ILE A 537 -18.37 11.82 -6.81
CA ILE A 537 -19.28 11.59 -7.93
C ILE A 537 -18.46 11.64 -9.21
N TYR A 538 -18.37 10.50 -9.90
CA TYR A 538 -17.63 10.39 -11.14
C TYR A 538 -18.52 10.68 -12.34
N VAL A 539 -18.01 11.46 -13.30
CA VAL A 539 -18.69 11.73 -14.58
C VAL A 539 -17.77 11.27 -15.69
N GLY A 540 -18.23 10.33 -16.51
CA GLY A 540 -17.45 9.73 -17.59
C GLY A 540 -18.36 9.13 -18.67
N GLY A 541 -17.97 9.26 -19.93
CA GLY A 541 -18.75 8.74 -21.06
C GLY A 541 -20.14 9.34 -21.23
N GLY A 542 -20.38 10.55 -20.70
CA GLY A 542 -21.71 11.18 -20.68
C GLY A 542 -22.64 10.63 -19.59
N VAL A 543 -22.15 9.79 -18.67
CA VAL A 543 -22.90 9.23 -17.55
C VAL A 543 -22.39 9.84 -16.24
N THR A 544 -23.32 10.18 -15.35
CA THR A 544 -23.02 10.59 -13.97
C THR A 544 -23.23 9.39 -13.05
N TYR A 545 -22.17 8.96 -12.38
CA TYR A 545 -22.18 7.84 -11.45
C TYR A 545 -22.33 8.36 -10.02
N ASP A 546 -23.58 8.64 -9.63
CA ASP A 546 -23.98 8.96 -8.25
C ASP A 546 -24.82 7.82 -7.68
N MET A 547 -24.17 6.71 -7.39
CA MET A 547 -24.81 5.46 -6.97
C MET A 547 -24.49 5.11 -5.52
N LYS A 548 -25.34 4.28 -4.91
CA LYS A 548 -25.15 3.89 -3.50
C LYS A 548 -23.81 3.20 -3.27
N TYR A 549 -23.35 2.34 -4.17
CA TYR A 549 -22.06 1.65 -4.00
C TYR A 549 -21.29 1.67 -5.32
N ASN A 550 -20.07 2.18 -5.32
CA ASN A 550 -19.11 1.78 -6.35
C ASN A 550 -18.60 0.34 -6.09
N VAL A 551 -17.77 -0.20 -7.00
CA VAL A 551 -17.28 -1.58 -6.92
C VAL A 551 -16.55 -1.87 -5.60
N GLY A 552 -15.58 -1.04 -5.21
CA GLY A 552 -14.82 -1.28 -3.96
C GLY A 552 -15.64 -1.02 -2.70
N GLU A 553 -16.59 -0.09 -2.71
CA GLU A 553 -17.56 0.08 -1.63
C GLU A 553 -18.41 -1.19 -1.45
N SER A 554 -18.98 -1.71 -2.53
CA SER A 554 -19.80 -2.92 -2.47
C SER A 554 -19.00 -4.12 -1.97
N PHE A 555 -17.80 -4.31 -2.52
CA PHE A 555 -16.93 -5.43 -2.15
C PHE A 555 -16.48 -5.40 -0.68
N THR A 556 -16.28 -4.21 -0.11
CA THR A 556 -15.74 -4.06 1.26
C THR A 556 -16.81 -3.84 2.32
N VAL A 557 -17.76 -2.92 2.11
CA VAL A 557 -18.75 -2.55 3.13
C VAL A 557 -20.19 -2.92 2.79
N GLY A 558 -20.48 -3.25 1.52
CA GLY A 558 -21.84 -3.40 0.99
C GLY A 558 -22.67 -4.53 1.61
N GLY A 559 -22.06 -5.48 2.32
CA GLY A 559 -22.77 -6.53 3.04
C GLY A 559 -21.87 -7.64 3.58
N LYS A 560 -22.51 -8.74 3.99
CA LYS A 560 -21.85 -9.99 4.40
C LYS A 560 -21.41 -10.80 3.18
N TYR A 561 -20.59 -10.20 2.33
CA TYR A 561 -20.03 -10.78 1.11
C TYR A 561 -18.78 -10.00 0.69
N GLY A 562 -18.05 -10.46 -0.32
CA GLY A 562 -16.87 -9.76 -0.85
C GLY A 562 -15.62 -10.01 -0.02
N GLY A 563 -14.89 -8.96 0.36
CA GLY A 563 -13.55 -9.12 0.93
C GLY A 563 -13.14 -8.11 1.99
N VAL A 564 -11.86 -8.23 2.40
CA VAL A 564 -11.23 -7.43 3.47
C VAL A 564 -10.36 -6.28 2.95
N ALA A 565 -10.03 -6.31 1.66
CA ALA A 565 -9.34 -5.24 0.96
C ALA A 565 -9.72 -5.23 -0.52
N PHE A 566 -9.93 -4.03 -1.04
CA PHE A 566 -10.01 -3.77 -2.47
C PHE A 566 -8.93 -2.75 -2.82
N LEU A 567 -8.07 -3.07 -3.77
CA LEU A 567 -7.12 -2.13 -4.33
C LEU A 567 -7.54 -1.81 -5.76
N GLY A 568 -7.74 -0.53 -6.06
CA GLY A 568 -8.16 -0.13 -7.39
C GLY A 568 -8.20 1.37 -7.61
N ASN A 569 -8.53 1.75 -8.83
CA ASN A 569 -8.36 3.12 -9.31
C ASN A 569 -9.58 4.02 -9.02
N THR A 570 -9.31 5.25 -8.58
CA THR A 570 -10.30 6.34 -8.46
C THR A 570 -10.63 7.01 -9.79
N ARG A 571 -9.75 6.83 -10.78
CA ARG A 571 -9.73 7.35 -12.15
C ARG A 571 -9.14 6.28 -13.07
N GLU A 572 -8.68 6.65 -14.25
CA GLU A 572 -8.29 5.73 -15.29
C GLU A 572 -7.05 4.89 -14.91
N GLY A 573 -7.09 3.57 -15.16
CA GLY A 573 -5.91 2.71 -15.23
C GLY A 573 -5.42 2.60 -16.68
N TRP A 574 -4.17 2.14 -16.85
CA TRP A 574 -3.50 2.07 -18.15
C TRP A 574 -3.03 0.64 -18.43
N THR A 575 -3.33 0.15 -19.63
CA THR A 575 -2.89 -1.18 -20.08
C THR A 575 -1.36 -1.27 -20.02
N GLY A 576 -0.80 -2.40 -19.57
CA GLY A 576 0.63 -2.61 -19.34
C GLY A 576 1.18 -1.88 -18.10
N SER A 577 0.99 -0.56 -17.99
CA SER A 577 1.51 0.27 -16.89
C SER A 577 0.87 -0.11 -15.54
N SER A 578 -0.45 -0.33 -15.49
CA SER A 578 -1.14 -0.78 -14.27
C SER A 578 -0.71 -2.20 -13.88
N THR A 579 -0.50 -3.08 -14.84
CA THR A 579 0.04 -4.44 -14.60
C THR A 579 1.47 -4.38 -14.06
N ALA A 580 2.30 -3.45 -14.55
CA ALA A 580 3.64 -3.22 -14.01
C ALA A 580 3.61 -2.70 -12.56
N LEU A 581 2.63 -1.86 -12.20
CA LEU A 581 2.40 -1.45 -10.81
C LEU A 581 2.00 -2.66 -9.94
N GLU A 582 1.09 -3.52 -10.41
CA GLU A 582 0.71 -4.74 -9.68
C GLU A 582 1.91 -5.67 -9.49
N LYS A 583 2.79 -5.84 -10.48
CA LYS A 583 4.07 -6.57 -10.32
C LYS A 583 4.91 -6.02 -9.16
N LYS A 584 4.97 -4.69 -8.98
CA LYS A 584 5.65 -4.09 -7.83
C LYS A 584 4.93 -4.42 -6.52
N PHE A 585 3.59 -4.35 -6.51
CA PHE A 585 2.79 -4.76 -5.36
C PHE A 585 3.03 -6.22 -4.97
N VAL A 586 3.02 -7.17 -5.91
CA VAL A 586 3.33 -8.60 -5.69
C VAL A 586 4.67 -8.76 -4.98
N ASN A 587 5.70 -8.08 -5.50
CA ASN A 587 7.04 -8.16 -4.95
C ASN A 587 7.11 -7.59 -3.54
N ARG A 588 6.36 -6.53 -3.25
CA ARG A 588 6.28 -5.96 -1.90
C ARG A 588 5.43 -6.80 -0.94
N ILE A 589 4.43 -7.54 -1.42
CA ILE A 589 3.71 -8.52 -0.61
C ILE A 589 4.65 -9.64 -0.14
N LYS A 590 5.44 -10.20 -1.06
CA LYS A 590 6.47 -11.20 -0.70
C LYS A 590 7.49 -10.63 0.28
N PHE A 591 7.91 -9.39 0.07
CA PHE A 591 8.92 -8.72 0.88
C PHE A 591 8.42 -8.43 2.31
N PHE A 592 7.25 -7.84 2.47
CA PHE A 592 6.73 -7.40 3.77
C PHE A 592 5.90 -8.46 4.52
N SER A 593 5.97 -9.73 4.09
CA SER A 593 5.18 -10.81 4.67
C SER A 593 3.68 -10.45 4.68
N GLY A 594 3.13 -10.19 3.49
CA GLY A 594 1.69 -9.96 3.31
C GLY A 594 1.12 -8.63 3.79
N LYS A 595 1.92 -7.70 4.35
CA LYS A 595 1.43 -6.39 4.83
C LYS A 595 0.96 -5.51 3.68
N ILE A 596 -0.36 -5.46 3.50
CA ILE A 596 -0.95 -4.93 2.26
C ILE A 596 -0.82 -3.41 2.13
N GLY A 597 -0.98 -2.65 3.22
CA GLY A 597 -0.83 -1.19 3.18
C GLY A 597 0.61 -0.75 2.91
N GLN A 598 1.59 -1.52 3.38
CA GLN A 598 2.99 -1.30 3.04
C GLN A 598 3.24 -1.63 1.58
N ALA A 599 2.74 -2.77 1.11
CA ALA A 599 2.93 -3.19 -0.28
C ALA A 599 2.31 -2.21 -1.28
N GLU A 600 1.10 -1.71 -1.01
CA GLU A 600 0.46 -0.68 -1.83
C GLU A 600 1.31 0.58 -1.89
N ALA A 601 1.67 1.15 -0.72
CA ALA A 601 2.41 2.40 -0.66
C ALA A 601 3.79 2.30 -1.33
N PHE A 602 4.54 1.22 -1.06
CA PHE A 602 5.84 1.01 -1.68
C PHE A 602 5.77 0.63 -3.16
N SER A 603 4.71 -0.03 -3.62
CA SER A 603 4.56 -0.35 -5.06
C SER A 603 4.48 0.93 -5.90
N LYS A 604 3.76 1.95 -5.41
CA LYS A 604 3.68 3.27 -6.04
C LYS A 604 5.01 4.00 -6.00
N ALA A 605 5.70 3.96 -4.87
CA ALA A 605 7.03 4.55 -4.75
C ALA A 605 8.04 3.85 -5.69
N ASP A 606 7.93 2.53 -5.87
CA ASP A 606 8.77 1.71 -6.74
C ASP A 606 8.53 1.90 -8.23
N TYR A 607 7.27 2.13 -8.62
CA TYR A 607 6.91 2.31 -10.00
C TYR A 607 7.34 3.71 -10.49
N LYS A 608 8.13 3.74 -11.56
CA LYS A 608 8.71 4.97 -12.15
C LYS A 608 8.67 4.93 -13.68
N GLY A 609 7.56 4.44 -14.26
CA GLY A 609 7.24 4.53 -15.70
C GLY A 609 6.53 5.84 -16.06
N SER A 610 6.05 6.01 -17.31
CA SER A 610 5.40 7.26 -17.81
C SER A 610 4.32 7.77 -16.90
N ASP A 611 3.42 6.84 -16.57
CA ASP A 611 2.15 7.14 -15.93
C ASP A 611 2.29 7.02 -14.42
N PHE A 612 3.53 7.06 -13.88
CA PHE A 612 3.77 6.81 -12.46
C PHE A 612 3.04 7.79 -11.56
N HIS A 613 3.03 9.07 -11.93
CA HIS A 613 2.34 10.09 -11.16
C HIS A 613 0.84 9.81 -11.13
N TRP A 614 0.24 9.64 -12.32
CA TRP A 614 -1.15 9.26 -12.50
C TRP A 614 -1.54 8.03 -11.66
N LEU A 615 -0.81 6.92 -11.82
CA LEU A 615 -1.10 5.65 -11.14
C LEU A 615 -0.86 5.73 -9.62
N ALA A 616 0.17 6.47 -9.18
CA ALA A 616 0.41 6.70 -7.75
C ALA A 616 -0.74 7.48 -7.09
N LEU A 617 -1.35 8.43 -7.83
CA LEU A 617 -2.53 9.14 -7.38
C LEU A 617 -3.78 8.24 -7.38
N THR A 618 -4.02 7.52 -8.48
CA THR A 618 -5.33 6.90 -8.71
C THR A 618 -5.56 5.57 -8.00
N HIS A 619 -4.54 4.72 -7.90
CA HIS A 619 -4.70 3.39 -7.32
C HIS A 619 -4.68 3.51 -5.80
N ASN A 620 -5.64 2.98 -5.04
CA ASN A 620 -5.68 3.16 -3.59
C ASN A 620 -6.21 1.92 -2.86
N LEU A 621 -5.85 1.78 -1.57
CA LEU A 621 -6.34 0.71 -0.70
C LEU A 621 -7.66 1.09 -0.01
N ILE A 622 -8.73 0.37 -0.35
CA ILE A 622 -9.99 0.37 0.38
C ILE A 622 -9.98 -0.75 1.42
N GLY A 623 -9.84 -0.38 2.69
CA GLY A 623 -9.73 -1.29 3.82
C GLY A 623 -8.68 -0.86 4.84
N CYS A 624 -8.39 -1.76 5.78
CA CYS A 624 -7.44 -1.57 6.86
C CYS A 624 -6.00 -1.64 6.32
N PRO A 625 -5.13 -0.64 6.56
CA PRO A 625 -3.76 -0.66 6.06
C PRO A 625 -2.80 -1.58 6.84
N GLU A 626 -3.17 -2.01 8.05
CA GLU A 626 -2.27 -2.78 8.94
C GLU A 626 -2.34 -4.30 8.75
N PHE A 627 -3.45 -4.85 8.23
CA PHE A 627 -3.60 -6.30 8.24
C PHE A 627 -2.64 -6.98 7.25
N GLU A 628 -2.38 -8.26 7.50
CA GLU A 628 -1.53 -9.10 6.66
C GLU A 628 -2.42 -10.04 5.84
N MET A 629 -2.27 -10.06 4.51
CA MET A 629 -2.88 -11.12 3.71
C MET A 629 -2.16 -12.44 4.02
N TRP A 630 -2.89 -13.55 3.99
CA TRP A 630 -2.28 -14.87 4.10
C TRP A 630 -1.42 -15.17 2.87
N THR A 631 -0.17 -15.57 3.08
CA THR A 631 0.72 -15.99 1.99
C THR A 631 0.94 -17.51 1.97
N ASN A 632 0.52 -18.18 3.05
CA ASN A 632 0.54 -19.62 3.17
C ASN A 632 -0.69 -20.16 3.89
N THR A 633 -0.84 -21.49 3.90
CA THR A 633 -1.87 -22.15 4.71
C THR A 633 -1.59 -21.86 6.19
N PRO A 634 -2.55 -21.29 6.95
CA PRO A 634 -2.33 -20.90 8.34
C PRO A 634 -1.88 -22.06 9.23
N SER A 635 -0.80 -21.82 9.97
CA SER A 635 -0.30 -22.68 11.04
C SER A 635 -0.91 -22.34 12.40
N ARG A 636 -0.71 -23.19 13.41
CA ARG A 636 -1.22 -22.99 14.79
C ARG A 636 -0.10 -23.10 15.82
N PHE A 637 -0.27 -22.41 16.95
CA PHE A 637 0.64 -22.50 18.11
C PHE A 637 0.34 -23.73 18.97
N LEU A 638 0.72 -24.93 18.49
CA LEU A 638 0.37 -26.20 19.15
C LEU A 638 1.06 -26.43 20.51
N ASN A 639 2.23 -25.82 20.73
CA ASN A 639 3.06 -26.02 21.92
C ASN A 639 3.19 -24.76 22.77
N ALA A 640 2.27 -23.79 22.62
CA ALA A 640 2.28 -22.60 23.44
C ALA A 640 1.97 -22.96 24.90
N SER A 641 2.78 -22.46 25.82
CA SER A 641 2.58 -22.64 27.26
C SER A 641 2.76 -21.33 28.01
N VAL A 642 1.98 -21.19 29.08
CA VAL A 642 1.96 -20.00 29.94
C VAL A 642 2.14 -20.46 31.37
N THR A 643 3.24 -20.04 31.99
CA THR A 643 3.53 -20.31 33.39
C THR A 643 3.34 -19.03 34.20
N LYS A 644 2.36 -19.04 35.10
CA LYS A 644 2.04 -17.91 35.97
C LYS A 644 2.68 -18.07 37.35
N SER A 645 3.15 -16.97 37.91
CA SER A 645 3.46 -16.81 39.33
C SER A 645 2.63 -15.64 39.91
N SER A 646 2.76 -15.34 41.20
CA SER A 646 1.98 -14.26 41.85
C SER A 646 2.22 -12.86 41.28
N ASN A 647 3.34 -12.62 40.58
CA ASN A 647 3.60 -11.30 39.97
C ASN A 647 4.28 -11.35 38.60
N SER A 648 4.53 -12.53 38.05
CA SER A 648 5.14 -12.68 36.73
C SER A 648 4.46 -13.72 35.88
N LEU A 649 4.51 -13.53 34.57
CA LEU A 649 3.98 -14.45 33.58
C LEU A 649 5.08 -14.75 32.57
N THR A 650 5.42 -16.03 32.42
CA THR A 650 6.38 -16.50 31.42
C THR A 650 5.65 -17.27 30.33
N VAL A 651 5.88 -16.87 29.09
CA VAL A 651 5.31 -17.47 27.88
C VAL A 651 6.40 -18.21 27.14
N ASN A 652 6.11 -19.42 26.68
CA ASN A 652 6.86 -20.07 25.61
C ASN A 652 5.89 -20.34 24.46
N THR A 653 6.13 -19.72 23.30
CA THR A 653 5.24 -19.80 22.15
C THR A 653 5.45 -21.07 21.33
N GLY A 654 6.58 -21.76 21.54
CA GLY A 654 7.05 -22.86 20.70
C GLY A 654 7.55 -22.45 19.32
N VAL A 655 7.45 -21.16 18.95
CA VAL A 655 7.73 -20.64 17.60
C VAL A 655 8.58 -19.36 17.68
N ASP A 656 9.73 -19.35 17.01
CA ASP A 656 10.62 -18.19 17.00
C ASP A 656 10.02 -16.99 16.26
N GLY A 657 10.40 -15.79 16.67
CA GLY A 657 9.91 -14.54 16.09
C GLY A 657 8.39 -14.40 16.14
N THR A 658 7.77 -14.87 17.23
CA THR A 658 6.34 -14.67 17.52
C THR A 658 6.16 -13.31 18.16
N ASN A 659 5.12 -12.57 17.78
CA ASN A 659 4.69 -11.38 18.48
C ASN A 659 3.89 -11.79 19.72
N ILE A 660 4.32 -11.34 20.90
CA ILE A 660 3.76 -11.70 22.20
C ILE A 660 3.25 -10.41 22.84
N SER A 661 1.93 -10.24 22.88
CA SER A 661 1.28 -9.09 23.49
C SER A 661 0.56 -9.47 24.78
N LEU A 662 0.87 -8.78 25.86
CA LEU A 662 0.10 -8.80 27.10
C LEU A 662 -0.52 -7.42 27.30
N ARG A 663 -1.85 -7.34 27.22
CA ARG A 663 -2.61 -6.11 27.39
C ARG A 663 -3.37 -6.17 28.72
N GLY A 664 -3.18 -5.16 29.57
CA GLY A 664 -4.05 -4.93 30.72
C GLY A 664 -5.48 -4.59 30.28
N LEU A 665 -6.44 -4.96 31.12
CA LEU A 665 -7.87 -4.68 30.93
C LEU A 665 -8.36 -3.68 31.99
N PHE A 666 -9.44 -2.97 31.64
CA PHE A 666 -10.19 -2.08 32.55
C PHE A 666 -9.36 -0.93 33.14
N SER A 667 -9.05 -0.97 34.45
CA SER A 667 -8.31 0.10 35.15
C SER A 667 -6.84 0.17 34.74
N ASP A 668 -6.27 -0.92 34.21
CA ASP A 668 -4.92 -0.95 33.66
C ASP A 668 -5.00 -1.15 32.15
N GLN A 669 -4.64 -0.14 31.35
CA GLN A 669 -4.63 -0.25 29.88
C GLN A 669 -3.21 -0.36 29.31
N ARG A 670 -2.21 -0.68 30.13
CA ARG A 670 -0.83 -0.85 29.67
C ARG A 670 -0.71 -2.04 28.72
N ILE A 671 0.10 -1.85 27.69
CA ILE A 671 0.42 -2.89 26.71
C ILE A 671 1.90 -3.23 26.86
N TYR A 672 2.18 -4.51 27.05
CA TYR A 672 3.52 -5.07 27.03
C TYR A 672 3.67 -5.88 25.74
N PHE A 673 4.75 -5.63 25.00
CA PHE A 673 4.99 -6.28 23.71
C PHE A 673 6.42 -6.78 23.61
N GLN A 674 6.59 -8.04 23.22
CA GLN A 674 7.89 -8.65 22.95
C GLN A 674 7.81 -9.50 21.68
N VAL A 675 8.95 -9.68 21.02
CA VAL A 675 9.07 -10.57 19.85
C VAL A 675 10.08 -11.66 20.17
N GLY A 676 9.69 -12.91 20.04
CA GLY A 676 10.57 -14.05 20.31
C GLY A 676 9.82 -15.35 20.51
N ARG A 677 10.55 -16.38 20.92
CA ARG A 677 9.97 -17.67 21.34
C ARG A 677 9.56 -17.68 22.80
N THR A 678 10.23 -16.91 23.64
CA THR A 678 9.90 -16.79 25.07
C THR A 678 9.83 -15.33 25.48
N ALA A 679 8.93 -15.03 26.41
CA ALA A 679 8.82 -13.71 27.03
C ALA A 679 8.46 -13.86 28.50
N THR A 680 8.95 -12.96 29.33
CA THR A 680 8.54 -12.83 30.73
C THR A 680 8.06 -11.41 30.98
N PHE A 681 6.88 -11.29 31.58
CA PHE A 681 6.24 -10.02 31.92
C PHE A 681 6.18 -9.83 33.43
N TYR A 682 6.53 -8.62 33.88
CA TYR A 682 6.47 -8.17 35.27
C TYR A 682 6.50 -6.62 35.30
N PRO A 683 5.75 -5.97 36.21
CA PRO A 683 4.66 -6.53 37.00
C PRO A 683 3.45 -6.84 36.11
N LEU A 684 2.52 -7.69 36.59
CA LEU A 684 1.31 -8.01 35.84
C LEU A 684 0.17 -7.02 36.14
N PRO A 685 -0.65 -6.67 35.13
CA PRO A 685 -1.96 -6.07 35.36
C PRO A 685 -2.87 -6.97 36.19
N GLN A 686 -3.83 -6.39 36.91
CA GLN A 686 -4.84 -7.14 37.67
C GLN A 686 -5.63 -8.08 36.75
N ASN A 687 -6.18 -7.53 35.66
CA ASN A 687 -6.84 -8.29 34.60
C ASN A 687 -6.15 -8.01 33.27
N TYR A 688 -5.94 -9.04 32.46
CA TYR A 688 -5.18 -8.94 31.21
C TYR A 688 -5.60 -9.98 30.18
N VAL A 689 -5.25 -9.73 28.93
CA VAL A 689 -5.31 -10.67 27.82
C VAL A 689 -3.90 -10.90 27.25
N LEU A 690 -3.56 -12.17 27.00
CA LEU A 690 -2.33 -12.57 26.34
C LEU A 690 -2.65 -13.07 24.93
N THR A 691 -2.03 -12.44 23.92
CA THR A 691 -2.21 -12.77 22.51
C THR A 691 -0.86 -13.08 21.88
N LEU A 692 -0.78 -14.22 21.19
CA LEU A 692 0.34 -14.63 20.36
C LEU A 692 -0.08 -14.57 18.91
N TYR A 693 0.73 -13.94 18.07
CA TYR A 693 0.47 -13.92 16.63
C TYR A 693 1.78 -13.84 15.84
N LYS A 694 1.72 -14.31 14.61
CA LYS A 694 2.82 -14.30 13.65
C LYS A 694 2.20 -14.38 12.26
N HIS A 695 2.86 -13.80 11.26
CA HIS A 695 2.47 -13.99 9.86
C HIS A 695 2.27 -15.47 9.53
N ASP A 696 1.20 -15.80 8.81
CA ASP A 696 0.77 -17.17 8.48
C ASP A 696 0.50 -18.10 9.69
N TYR A 697 0.25 -17.55 10.88
CA TYR A 697 -0.28 -18.28 12.03
C TYR A 697 -1.63 -17.73 12.49
N ILE A 698 -2.55 -18.64 12.78
CA ILE A 698 -3.79 -18.31 13.49
C ILE A 698 -3.42 -17.73 14.87
N PRO A 699 -3.90 -16.51 15.20
CA PRO A 699 -3.65 -15.92 16.52
C PRO A 699 -4.11 -16.85 17.64
N TYR A 700 -3.26 -17.00 18.65
CA TYR A 700 -3.62 -17.71 19.89
C TYR A 700 -3.91 -16.68 20.97
N VAL A 701 -5.10 -16.75 21.55
CA VAL A 701 -5.49 -15.96 22.73
C VAL A 701 -5.56 -16.90 23.92
N ALA A 702 -4.82 -16.61 24.99
CA ALA A 702 -4.86 -17.43 26.20
C ALA A 702 -6.18 -17.25 26.97
N PRO A 703 -6.61 -18.24 27.78
CA PRO A 703 -7.77 -18.09 28.64
C PRO A 703 -7.68 -16.85 29.54
N ILE A 704 -8.78 -16.10 29.60
CA ILE A 704 -8.89 -14.84 30.34
C ILE A 704 -9.61 -15.10 31.67
N TYR A 705 -9.03 -14.60 32.76
CA TYR A 705 -9.58 -14.73 34.10
C TYR A 705 -9.79 -13.33 34.68
N LEU A 706 -11.05 -12.99 34.92
CA LEU A 706 -11.50 -11.68 35.40
C LEU A 706 -11.97 -11.78 36.86
N GLN A 707 -11.26 -11.11 37.76
CA GLN A 707 -11.61 -11.05 39.19
C GLN A 707 -11.11 -9.79 39.86
N ASN A 708 -11.67 -9.50 41.04
CA ASN A 708 -11.27 -8.47 41.98
C ASN A 708 -11.13 -7.10 41.32
N GLU A 709 -12.17 -6.68 40.60
CA GLU A 709 -12.20 -5.40 39.91
C GLU A 709 -13.64 -4.90 39.73
N SER A 710 -13.84 -3.60 39.96
CA SER A 710 -15.07 -2.90 39.63
C SER A 710 -14.92 -2.18 38.30
N VAL A 711 -15.55 -2.70 37.25
CA VAL A 711 -15.41 -2.21 35.89
C VAL A 711 -16.41 -1.09 35.61
N THR A 712 -15.91 -0.01 35.02
CA THR A 712 -16.70 1.12 34.50
C THR A 712 -16.43 1.36 33.02
N GLY A 713 -17.39 1.95 32.31
CA GLY A 713 -17.24 2.37 30.91
C GLY A 713 -17.59 1.29 29.89
N THR A 714 -17.18 1.50 28.64
CA THR A 714 -17.46 0.59 27.52
C THR A 714 -16.23 -0.24 27.17
N HIS A 715 -16.36 -1.57 27.18
CA HIS A 715 -15.27 -2.50 26.88
C HIS A 715 -15.73 -3.61 25.94
N TYR A 716 -14.95 -3.87 24.91
CA TYR A 716 -15.08 -5.07 24.09
C TYR A 716 -13.85 -5.97 24.33
N ILE A 717 -14.09 -7.19 24.81
CA ILE A 717 -13.03 -8.14 25.16
C ILE A 717 -13.25 -9.40 24.34
N LYS A 718 -12.22 -9.81 23.61
CA LYS A 718 -12.22 -11.06 22.86
C LYS A 718 -11.26 -12.06 23.49
N GLY A 719 -11.79 -13.22 23.83
CA GLY A 719 -11.04 -14.35 24.41
C GLY A 719 -11.34 -15.66 23.70
N SER A 720 -10.44 -16.63 23.82
CA SER A 720 -10.77 -18.02 23.49
C SER A 720 -11.76 -18.56 24.51
N GLN A 721 -11.36 -18.50 25.78
CA GLN A 721 -12.16 -18.82 26.95
C GLN A 721 -12.12 -17.66 27.94
N ILE A 722 -13.26 -17.30 28.54
CA ILE A 722 -13.34 -16.26 29.56
C ILE A 722 -14.00 -16.82 30.83
N THR A 723 -13.37 -16.61 31.98
CA THR A 723 -13.92 -16.97 33.29
C THR A 723 -13.97 -15.73 34.17
N THR A 724 -15.14 -15.45 34.75
CA THR A 724 -15.36 -14.33 35.69
C THR A 724 -15.74 -14.87 37.06
N GLY A 725 -15.35 -14.19 38.15
CA GLY A 725 -15.73 -14.56 39.51
C GLY A 725 -14.79 -13.98 40.56
N ASN A 726 -14.88 -14.44 41.81
CA ASN A 726 -14.11 -13.89 42.92
C ASN A 726 -12.80 -14.62 43.27
N SER A 727 -12.61 -15.83 42.75
CA SER A 727 -11.43 -16.66 43.01
C SER A 727 -11.07 -17.56 41.82
N VAL A 728 -11.11 -17.02 40.61
CA VAL A 728 -10.98 -17.79 39.35
C VAL A 728 -9.53 -17.94 38.86
N ASP A 729 -8.61 -17.15 39.38
CA ASP A 729 -7.15 -17.25 39.20
C ASP A 729 -6.49 -17.28 40.60
N PRO A 730 -5.96 -18.43 41.05
CA PRO A 730 -5.39 -18.58 42.38
C PRO A 730 -4.07 -17.82 42.56
N THR A 731 -3.51 -17.25 41.49
CA THR A 731 -2.29 -16.43 41.56
C THR A 731 -2.57 -14.96 41.86
N LYS A 732 -3.84 -14.54 41.84
CA LYS A 732 -4.29 -13.16 42.08
C LYS A 732 -5.01 -13.03 43.42
N ALA A 733 -5.13 -11.80 43.91
CA ALA A 733 -5.96 -11.50 45.08
C ALA A 733 -7.43 -11.83 44.80
N THR A 734 -8.12 -12.40 45.80
CA THR A 734 -9.56 -12.72 45.73
C THR A 734 -10.41 -11.45 45.86
N GLY A 735 -11.58 -11.45 45.23
CA GLY A 735 -12.55 -10.35 45.27
C GLY A 735 -13.45 -10.36 44.04
N ASP A 736 -14.65 -9.82 44.16
CA ASP A 736 -15.68 -9.92 43.11
C ASP A 736 -15.29 -9.18 41.82
N PHE A 737 -15.76 -9.71 40.69
CA PHE A 737 -15.76 -9.01 39.41
C PHE A 737 -17.11 -8.31 39.25
N VAL A 738 -17.11 -6.99 39.38
CA VAL A 738 -18.34 -6.18 39.44
C VAL A 738 -18.44 -5.28 38.23
N VAL A 739 -19.46 -5.47 37.41
CA VAL A 739 -19.79 -4.55 36.31
C VAL A 739 -20.70 -3.45 36.85
N LYS A 740 -20.16 -2.23 36.93
CA LYS A 740 -20.86 -1.10 37.55
C LYS A 740 -22.02 -0.58 36.68
N SER A 741 -23.04 -0.01 37.32
CA SER A 741 -24.16 0.65 36.63
C SER A 741 -23.65 1.67 35.59
N GLY A 742 -24.26 1.68 34.40
CA GLY A 742 -23.88 2.55 33.29
C GLY A 742 -22.70 2.04 32.45
N SER A 743 -22.14 0.88 32.78
CA SER A 743 -21.10 0.22 31.98
C SER A 743 -21.70 -0.57 30.83
N ASP A 744 -20.90 -0.80 29.79
CA ASP A 744 -21.27 -1.58 28.62
C ASP A 744 -20.13 -2.55 28.28
N ILE A 745 -20.30 -3.81 28.65
CA ILE A 745 -19.27 -4.84 28.43
C ILE A 745 -19.79 -5.87 27.44
N VAL A 746 -19.00 -6.08 26.38
CA VAL A 746 -19.20 -7.15 25.42
C VAL A 746 -18.06 -8.14 25.53
N LEU A 747 -18.38 -9.38 25.87
CA LEU A 747 -17.45 -10.50 25.91
C LEU A 747 -17.68 -11.39 24.67
N GLU A 748 -16.73 -11.40 23.75
CA GLU A 748 -16.75 -12.28 22.58
C GLU A 748 -15.84 -13.50 22.83
N VAL A 749 -16.42 -14.69 22.80
CA VAL A 749 -15.74 -15.96 23.11
C VAL A 749 -15.86 -16.95 21.97
N SER A 750 -14.79 -17.69 21.67
CA SER A 750 -14.79 -18.73 20.63
C SER A 750 -14.90 -20.16 21.16
N GLU A 751 -14.47 -20.42 22.41
CA GLU A 751 -14.48 -21.76 23.01
C GLU A 751 -15.49 -21.87 24.16
N GLY A 752 -15.60 -20.84 25.00
CA GLY A 752 -16.59 -20.85 26.07
C GLY A 752 -16.47 -19.70 27.07
N ILE A 753 -17.48 -19.59 27.92
CA ILE A 753 -17.53 -18.64 29.03
C ILE A 753 -18.00 -19.32 30.31
N THR A 754 -17.42 -18.94 31.44
CA THR A 754 -17.83 -19.36 32.78
C THR A 754 -18.07 -18.13 33.65
N LEU A 755 -19.28 -18.01 34.20
CA LEU A 755 -19.61 -16.99 35.19
C LEU A 755 -19.70 -17.66 36.57
N ASP A 756 -18.67 -17.52 37.38
CA ASP A 756 -18.55 -18.14 38.69
C ASP A 756 -19.03 -17.18 39.81
N ALA A 757 -19.10 -17.68 41.04
CA ALA A 757 -19.46 -16.91 42.23
C ALA A 757 -18.63 -15.62 42.33
N GLY A 758 -19.29 -14.50 42.64
CA GLY A 758 -18.67 -13.17 42.66
C GLY A 758 -18.58 -12.48 41.29
N THR A 759 -19.27 -13.01 40.27
CA THR A 759 -19.61 -12.22 39.08
C THR A 759 -20.86 -11.40 39.37
N GLU A 760 -20.72 -10.09 39.52
CA GLU A 760 -21.82 -9.18 39.83
C GLU A 760 -22.07 -8.20 38.68
N ILE A 761 -23.33 -8.03 38.31
CA ILE A 761 -23.75 -7.06 37.29
C ILE A 761 -24.75 -6.13 37.95
N GLU A 762 -24.35 -4.88 38.16
CA GLU A 762 -25.22 -3.90 38.79
C GLU A 762 -26.38 -3.50 37.86
N LEU A 763 -27.53 -3.21 38.46
CA LEU A 763 -28.70 -2.72 37.72
C LEU A 763 -28.33 -1.46 36.92
N GLY A 764 -28.62 -1.47 35.62
CA GLY A 764 -28.29 -0.37 34.71
C GLY A 764 -26.97 -0.56 33.95
N ALA A 765 -26.25 -1.66 34.15
CA ALA A 765 -25.16 -2.08 33.27
C ALA A 765 -25.70 -2.90 32.07
N ASN A 766 -25.02 -2.78 30.93
CA ASN A 766 -25.16 -3.68 29.79
C ASN A 766 -24.03 -4.72 29.83
N PHE A 767 -24.40 -6.00 29.79
CA PHE A 767 -23.46 -7.12 29.77
C PHE A 767 -23.87 -8.11 28.69
N GLU A 768 -23.14 -8.14 27.59
CA GLU A 768 -23.42 -8.98 26.41
C GLU A 768 -22.36 -10.06 26.26
N ILE A 769 -22.80 -11.29 25.97
CA ILE A 769 -21.93 -12.42 25.63
C ILE A 769 -22.19 -12.79 24.17
N LYS A 770 -21.14 -12.78 23.34
CA LYS A 770 -21.16 -13.22 21.95
C LYS A 770 -20.37 -14.51 21.80
N ILE A 771 -21.04 -15.56 21.31
CA ILE A 771 -20.39 -16.85 21.03
C ILE A 771 -20.07 -16.91 19.54
N SER A 772 -18.78 -16.95 19.23
CA SER A 772 -18.25 -16.96 17.87
C SER A 772 -18.01 -18.39 17.40
N ASN A 773 -19.03 -19.03 16.80
CA ASN A 773 -18.92 -20.35 16.17
C ASN A 773 -18.52 -20.26 14.69
#